data_AF-A0A292QP17-F1
#
_entry.id   AF-A0A292QP17-F1
#
_cell.length_a   1.000
_cell.length_b   1.000
_cell.length_c   1.000
_cell.angle_alpha   90.00
_cell.angle_beta   90.00
_cell.angle_gamma   90.00
#
_symmetry.space_group_name_H-M   'P 1'
#
loop_
_entity.id
_entity.type
_entity.pdbx_description
1 polymer ?
#
loop_
_entity_poly.entity_id
_entity_poly.type
_entity_poly.pdbx_seq_one_letter_code
_entity_poly.pdbx_strand_id
1 'polypeptide(L)'
;MTEYNVQQKQFIQEYKAQHKLTNQTDEQIMLFIQKDMQTNGVVYPGFEHLANPNTSASSTANGQIFDTSNKFDENKGISVEKSSTTETSDNLSSEGKEVTTDENGNTITTIKDGDDIIEQTISSTDEKGNNIETVVNYQDGKPIKQTKKKNGNIDTVTTYKYHDASEENKLAYVTLETTKSDNTKVITTALETDKDGNVDQEDFLDRTTISKDGTVTSIYIQDGNLLEQKVKFDGKKVTTMYNGKDLKNYDANKLHRLVQETEEKGIKRYALYDGKGNTKTTVQNGESPALIAQKFKVKENTLRRLNPKKGKDAITQVGADILIPGEFNADSYPMRVRKSKKESINKYNQFETRRLTKEINSGEVQNIKLAKSYNNVYEFAKDKLLKSGIKNPDNNQINEEANKLILLNGEKFSYKAGKTVKIAKSLTESKPAQELTKYGFKASAGNRIFFQKFNNLNSQQKQNVLSAIQYCKSQKITNPSDIKAKVLETLGINLFDSNKTVPMVADNNYGVMAYQRNSKPISIESFVKDHLKLDIKSELGKTVLERLSQVDQTQLNKISAKDFKGFNNKTLDSVASMLETVGVQIRTQAEINVKNNTPRAKAEKGKRAVRIAAAENIALAYDNAINVIKNYQGNQGWINVGFYREKLGQLLDKVNPTDVATCFDAVIKRLEKEKQYAVSRLKTASANESEFRQAFKDLTGKDYNENSVKNFIAQAQKGGDWTKAYDKAFGDRGCKACHR
;
A
#
# COMPACT_ATOMS: atom_id res chain seq x y z
N MET A 1 55.18 3.88 -25.78
CA MET A 1 54.53 3.96 -24.46
C MET A 1 55.64 4.14 -23.43
N THR A 2 55.47 5.02 -22.45
CA THR A 2 56.45 5.20 -21.36
C THR A 2 56.06 4.25 -20.23
N GLU A 3 56.92 3.31 -19.86
CA GLU A 3 56.60 2.39 -18.77
C GLU A 3 56.67 3.09 -17.42
N TYR A 4 55.55 3.08 -16.68
CA TYR A 4 55.51 3.59 -15.31
C TYR A 4 56.35 2.71 -14.38
N ASN A 5 57.14 3.34 -13.51
CA ASN A 5 57.94 2.65 -12.51
C ASN A 5 57.06 2.03 -11.41
N VAL A 6 57.64 1.19 -10.54
CA VAL A 6 56.89 0.43 -9.52
C VAL A 6 56.14 1.36 -8.55
N GLN A 7 56.73 2.47 -8.12
CA GLN A 7 56.07 3.45 -7.24
C GLN A 7 54.93 4.18 -7.96
N GLN A 8 55.12 4.58 -9.21
CA GLN A 8 54.10 5.21 -10.04
C GLN A 8 52.89 4.29 -10.27
N LYS A 9 53.13 3.01 -10.60
CA LYS A 9 52.07 2.00 -10.76
C LYS A 9 51.30 1.78 -9.45
N GLN A 10 52.00 1.71 -8.31
CA GLN A 10 51.35 1.55 -7.02
C GLN A 10 50.51 2.79 -6.65
N PHE A 11 51.03 3.99 -6.87
CA PHE A 11 50.29 5.24 -6.65
C PHE A 11 49.04 5.34 -7.53
N ILE A 12 49.12 4.96 -8.82
CA ILE A 12 47.95 4.91 -9.72
C ILE A 12 46.86 3.97 -9.16
N GLN A 13 47.23 2.82 -8.61
CA GLN A 13 46.26 1.88 -8.00
C GLN A 13 45.65 2.43 -6.70
N GLU A 14 46.44 3.10 -5.87
CA GLU A 14 45.95 3.78 -4.66
C GLU A 14 45.00 4.94 -4.99
N TYR A 15 45.32 5.75 -6.01
CA TYR A 15 44.45 6.82 -6.51
C TYR A 15 43.14 6.26 -7.10
N LYS A 16 43.19 5.15 -7.87
CA LYS A 16 42.00 4.43 -8.34
C LYS A 16 41.11 3.98 -7.17
N ALA A 17 41.69 3.44 -6.11
CA ALA A 17 40.94 2.97 -4.95
C ALA A 17 40.30 4.13 -4.17
N GLN A 18 41.06 5.19 -3.89
CA GLN A 18 40.61 6.37 -3.14
C GLN A 18 39.48 7.13 -3.87
N HIS A 19 39.59 7.29 -5.18
CA HIS A 19 38.62 8.02 -6.00
C HIS A 19 37.52 7.13 -6.62
N LYS A 20 37.53 5.81 -6.35
CA LYS A 20 36.59 4.80 -6.88
C LYS A 20 36.59 4.71 -8.41
N LEU A 21 37.76 4.88 -9.03
CA LEU A 21 37.97 4.86 -10.48
C LEU A 21 38.52 3.50 -10.96
N THR A 22 38.14 2.39 -10.32
CA THR A 22 38.69 1.04 -10.53
C THR A 22 38.54 0.48 -11.94
N ASN A 23 37.65 1.06 -12.75
CA ASN A 23 37.34 0.61 -14.11
C ASN A 23 38.00 1.51 -15.19
N GLN A 24 38.96 2.36 -14.82
CA GLN A 24 39.71 3.21 -15.75
C GLN A 24 41.11 2.60 -16.00
N THR A 25 41.65 2.81 -17.21
CA THR A 25 43.03 2.41 -17.54
C THR A 25 44.04 3.31 -16.82
N ASP A 26 45.31 2.89 -16.77
CA ASP A 26 46.36 3.66 -16.08
C ASP A 26 46.59 5.02 -16.78
N GLU A 27 46.50 5.06 -18.12
CA GLU A 27 46.60 6.30 -18.92
C GLU A 27 45.43 7.26 -18.65
N GLN A 28 44.21 6.73 -18.47
CA GLN A 28 43.04 7.53 -18.10
C GLN A 28 43.20 8.16 -16.71
N ILE A 29 43.75 7.41 -15.75
CA ILE A 29 44.08 7.94 -14.41
C ILE A 29 45.18 8.98 -14.48
N MET A 30 46.19 8.81 -15.33
CA MET A 30 47.23 9.82 -15.48
C MET A 30 46.71 11.16 -16.00
N LEU A 31 45.70 11.16 -16.89
CA LEU A 31 45.01 12.39 -17.30
C LEU A 31 44.22 13.05 -16.16
N PHE A 32 43.66 12.26 -15.24
CA PHE A 32 43.04 12.81 -14.02
C PHE A 32 44.08 13.40 -13.07
N ILE A 33 45.15 12.66 -12.76
CA ILE A 33 46.25 13.11 -11.88
C ILE A 33 46.86 14.41 -12.43
N GLN A 34 47.24 14.45 -13.70
CA GLN A 34 47.84 15.64 -14.32
C GLN A 34 46.90 16.85 -14.27
N LYS A 35 45.59 16.65 -14.46
CA LYS A 35 44.59 17.71 -14.35
C LYS A 35 44.35 18.16 -12.91
N ASP A 36 44.40 17.25 -11.94
CA ASP A 36 44.28 17.55 -10.51
C ASP A 36 45.48 18.40 -10.03
N MET A 37 46.70 18.02 -10.43
CA MET A 37 47.91 18.80 -10.21
C MET A 37 47.82 20.21 -10.83
N GLN A 38 47.32 20.32 -12.07
CA GLN A 38 47.14 21.62 -12.76
C GLN A 38 46.03 22.50 -12.18
N THR A 39 44.96 21.90 -11.64
CA THR A 39 43.77 22.64 -11.17
C THR A 39 43.86 23.02 -9.69
N ASN A 40 44.41 22.13 -8.88
CA ASN A 40 44.41 22.24 -7.41
C ASN A 40 45.81 22.43 -6.81
N GLY A 41 46.88 22.40 -7.62
CA GLY A 41 48.26 22.65 -7.17
C GLY A 41 48.86 21.57 -6.26
N VAL A 42 48.18 20.42 -6.13
CA VAL A 42 48.67 19.27 -5.37
C VAL A 42 49.78 18.60 -6.16
N VAL A 43 50.86 18.16 -5.51
CA VAL A 43 51.94 17.39 -6.13
C VAL A 43 51.92 15.97 -5.56
N TYR A 44 51.98 14.97 -6.44
CA TYR A 44 51.88 13.55 -6.07
C TYR A 44 53.24 12.84 -6.16
N PRO A 45 53.60 12.01 -5.16
CA PRO A 45 54.86 11.28 -5.16
C PRO A 45 55.09 10.42 -6.41
N GLY A 46 56.26 10.55 -7.04
CA GLY A 46 56.62 9.87 -8.28
C GLY A 46 56.12 10.55 -9.57
N PHE A 47 55.32 11.61 -9.46
CA PHE A 47 54.77 12.36 -10.60
C PHE A 47 55.16 13.86 -10.58
N GLU A 48 56.16 14.23 -9.79
CA GLU A 48 56.61 15.61 -9.56
C GLU A 48 57.00 16.32 -10.87
N HIS A 49 57.56 15.57 -11.83
CA HIS A 49 57.92 16.03 -13.17
C HIS A 49 56.73 16.50 -14.03
N LEU A 50 55.49 16.24 -13.61
CA LEU A 50 54.26 16.72 -14.27
C LEU A 50 53.73 18.03 -13.66
N ALA A 51 54.34 18.53 -12.58
CA ALA A 51 54.02 19.84 -12.01
C ALA A 51 54.69 20.96 -12.84
N ASN A 52 53.89 21.88 -13.38
CA ASN A 52 54.38 22.96 -14.22
C ASN A 52 55.07 24.05 -13.37
N PRO A 53 56.31 24.48 -13.70
CA PRO A 53 57.00 25.52 -12.94
C PRO A 53 56.54 26.92 -13.38
N ASN A 54 55.31 27.34 -13.00
CA ASN A 54 54.90 28.75 -13.03
C ASN A 54 53.57 29.03 -12.30
N THR A 55 53.66 29.47 -11.04
CA THR A 55 52.63 30.29 -10.39
C THR A 55 53.29 31.36 -9.52
N SER A 56 53.23 32.61 -9.97
CA SER A 56 53.70 33.76 -9.18
C SER A 56 52.60 34.22 -8.21
N ALA A 57 52.72 33.90 -6.92
CA ALA A 57 51.95 34.56 -5.87
C ALA A 57 52.74 34.62 -4.55
N SER A 58 53.04 35.85 -4.14
CA SER A 58 53.78 36.25 -2.93
C SER A 58 53.34 35.55 -1.63
N SER A 59 54.30 35.05 -0.87
CA SER A 59 54.24 35.03 0.59
C SER A 59 55.61 35.35 1.21
N THR A 60 55.70 36.49 1.90
CA THR A 60 56.88 36.95 2.64
C THR A 60 57.13 36.10 3.89
N ALA A 61 58.37 35.62 4.10
CA ALA A 61 59.14 35.70 5.36
C ALA A 61 60.27 34.65 5.46
N ASN A 62 61.51 35.16 5.53
CA ASN A 62 62.70 34.65 6.24
C ASN A 62 62.97 33.14 6.36
N GLY A 63 64.10 32.74 5.77
CA GLY A 63 64.81 31.48 6.08
C GLY A 63 66.14 31.37 5.34
N GLN A 64 67.18 32.08 5.80
CA GLN A 64 68.55 31.79 5.35
C GLN A 64 68.94 30.37 5.78
N ILE A 65 69.68 29.64 4.93
CA ILE A 65 70.79 28.75 5.32
C ILE A 65 71.47 28.23 4.03
N PHE A 66 72.72 28.68 3.80
CA PHE A 66 73.87 28.03 3.12
C PHE A 66 73.69 27.23 1.80
N ASP A 67 74.68 27.08 0.91
CA ASP A 67 75.88 27.85 0.54
C ASP A 67 76.35 27.30 -0.83
N THR A 68 77.40 27.88 -1.37
CA THR A 68 78.04 27.70 -2.67
C THR A 68 78.70 26.33 -2.92
N SER A 69 78.84 26.04 -4.22
CA SER A 69 79.89 25.20 -4.85
C SER A 69 79.87 23.66 -4.65
N ASN A 70 79.81 22.93 -5.76
CA ASN A 70 81.00 22.20 -6.22
C ASN A 70 80.96 21.81 -7.71
N LYS A 71 82.14 21.52 -8.27
CA LYS A 71 82.38 21.10 -9.66
C LYS A 71 82.77 19.61 -9.70
N PHE A 72 82.44 18.94 -10.82
CA PHE A 72 83.03 17.68 -11.35
C PHE A 72 83.19 16.47 -10.39
N ASP A 73 82.72 15.29 -10.82
CA ASP A 73 83.67 14.25 -11.28
C ASP A 73 83.01 13.24 -12.24
N GLU A 74 83.83 12.46 -12.93
CA GLU A 74 83.46 11.56 -14.03
C GLU A 74 83.24 10.09 -13.62
N ASN A 75 82.70 9.32 -14.57
CA ASN A 75 82.99 7.90 -14.84
C ASN A 75 82.72 6.81 -13.77
N LYS A 76 81.79 5.89 -14.11
CA LYS A 76 81.98 4.43 -13.92
C LYS A 76 81.01 3.54 -14.74
N GLY A 77 81.56 2.81 -15.73
CA GLY A 77 80.97 1.62 -16.39
C GLY A 77 79.86 1.90 -17.42
N ILE A 78 79.95 1.61 -18.74
CA ILE A 78 80.53 0.48 -19.52
C ILE A 78 79.79 -0.83 -19.18
N SER A 79 79.12 -1.57 -20.09
CA SER A 79 79.48 -1.86 -21.50
C SER A 79 78.32 -2.35 -22.41
N VAL A 80 78.40 -2.06 -23.73
CA VAL A 80 77.86 -2.72 -24.97
C VAL A 80 76.42 -3.32 -25.03
N GLU A 81 75.71 -3.41 -26.17
CA GLU A 81 76.14 -3.53 -27.58
C GLU A 81 75.57 -2.48 -28.57
N LYS A 82 76.28 -2.31 -29.69
CA LYS A 82 75.91 -1.44 -30.83
C LYS A 82 75.27 -2.26 -31.96
N SER A 83 74.42 -1.61 -32.75
CA SER A 83 74.44 -1.77 -34.21
C SER A 83 74.03 -0.45 -34.90
N SER A 84 74.85 -0.05 -35.87
CA SER A 84 74.74 1.01 -36.89
C SER A 84 73.43 1.00 -37.70
N THR A 85 72.94 2.01 -38.42
CA THR A 85 73.25 3.47 -38.69
C THR A 85 71.96 4.07 -39.34
N THR A 86 71.79 5.31 -39.83
CA THR A 86 72.70 6.41 -40.24
C THR A 86 71.94 7.76 -40.15
N GLU A 87 72.64 8.90 -40.17
CA GLU A 87 72.06 10.19 -40.59
C GLU A 87 72.23 10.37 -42.11
N THR A 88 71.14 10.57 -42.86
CA THR A 88 71.03 11.52 -44.01
C THR A 88 69.65 11.44 -44.67
N SER A 89 69.03 12.60 -44.93
CA SER A 89 68.17 12.84 -46.12
C SER A 89 67.83 14.33 -46.27
N ASP A 90 68.86 15.18 -46.25
CA ASP A 90 68.84 16.30 -47.20
C ASP A 90 69.12 15.71 -48.59
N ASN A 91 68.33 16.13 -49.60
CA ASN A 91 68.15 15.50 -50.93
C ASN A 91 67.27 14.24 -50.94
N LEU A 92 65.95 14.43 -50.94
CA LEU A 92 65.07 13.59 -51.74
C LEU A 92 65.15 14.04 -53.21
N SER A 93 65.42 13.10 -54.13
CA SER A 93 65.29 13.30 -55.57
C SER A 93 63.90 13.81 -55.93
N SER A 94 63.77 14.56 -57.02
CA SER A 94 62.48 15.02 -57.55
C SER A 94 61.70 13.91 -58.30
N GLU A 95 61.87 12.66 -57.89
CA GLU A 95 61.21 11.47 -58.42
C GLU A 95 60.22 10.96 -57.37
N GLY A 96 58.95 10.78 -57.75
CA GLY A 96 57.88 10.31 -56.84
C GLY A 96 56.89 11.38 -56.35
N LYS A 97 57.10 12.67 -56.67
CA LYS A 97 56.11 13.74 -56.37
C LYS A 97 55.24 14.06 -57.59
N GLU A 98 53.97 13.71 -57.52
CA GLU A 98 52.95 14.06 -58.52
C GLU A 98 52.06 15.20 -58.01
N VAL A 99 51.77 16.18 -58.87
CA VAL A 99 50.78 17.23 -58.57
C VAL A 99 49.71 17.21 -59.65
N THR A 100 48.46 17.07 -59.22
CA THR A 100 47.27 17.04 -60.08
C THR A 100 46.21 18.01 -59.57
N THR A 101 45.25 18.32 -60.41
CA THR A 101 44.03 19.06 -60.04
C THR A 101 42.84 18.13 -60.21
N ASP A 102 41.97 18.06 -59.21
CA ASP A 102 40.74 17.25 -59.32
C ASP A 102 39.63 17.94 -60.13
N GLU A 103 38.54 17.22 -60.37
CA GLU A 103 37.35 17.70 -61.07
C GLU A 103 36.66 18.91 -60.41
N ASN A 104 36.99 19.20 -59.15
CA ASN A 104 36.46 20.32 -58.37
C ASN A 104 37.44 21.52 -58.30
N GLY A 105 38.61 21.42 -58.93
CA GLY A 105 39.64 22.45 -58.91
C GLY A 105 40.58 22.42 -57.69
N ASN A 106 40.53 21.37 -56.86
CA ASN A 106 41.42 21.21 -55.72
C ASN A 106 42.80 20.76 -56.17
N THR A 107 43.86 21.25 -55.51
CA THR A 107 45.23 20.81 -55.78
C THR A 107 45.55 19.57 -54.95
N ILE A 108 45.88 18.47 -55.61
CA ILE A 108 46.31 17.22 -54.97
C ILE A 108 47.80 17.04 -55.22
N THR A 109 48.58 16.93 -54.15
CA THR A 109 49.99 16.53 -54.17
C THR A 109 50.12 15.13 -53.63
N THR A 110 50.64 14.20 -54.42
CA THR A 110 50.87 12.80 -54.01
C THR A 110 52.37 12.54 -53.95
N ILE A 111 52.82 11.88 -52.88
CA ILE A 111 54.20 11.41 -52.71
C ILE A 111 54.16 9.87 -52.72
N LYS A 112 54.99 9.26 -53.57
CA LYS A 112 55.10 7.82 -53.75
C LYS A 112 56.48 7.30 -53.35
N ASP A 113 56.53 6.04 -52.94
CA ASP A 113 57.74 5.23 -52.85
C ASP A 113 57.55 4.00 -53.76
N GLY A 114 58.24 3.99 -54.91
CA GLY A 114 57.91 3.07 -56.01
C GLY A 114 56.50 3.31 -56.56
N ASP A 115 55.70 2.24 -56.64
CA ASP A 115 54.29 2.30 -57.05
C ASP A 115 53.34 2.67 -55.88
N ASP A 116 53.81 2.57 -54.63
CA ASP A 116 52.99 2.79 -53.44
C ASP A 116 52.87 4.28 -53.07
N ILE A 117 51.66 4.72 -52.73
CA ILE A 117 51.42 6.06 -52.19
C ILE A 117 51.77 6.06 -50.70
N ILE A 118 52.59 7.01 -50.26
CA ILE A 118 52.97 7.17 -48.83
C ILE A 118 52.35 8.42 -48.20
N GLU A 119 52.12 9.48 -48.98
CA GLU A 119 51.43 10.68 -48.53
C GLU A 119 50.60 11.33 -49.66
N GLN A 120 49.45 11.88 -49.31
CA GLN A 120 48.62 12.70 -50.18
C GLN A 120 48.17 13.97 -49.45
N THR A 121 48.44 15.14 -50.04
CA THR A 121 47.99 16.44 -49.55
C THR A 121 46.97 17.03 -50.51
N ILE A 122 45.76 17.29 -50.01
CA ILE A 122 44.65 17.90 -50.75
C ILE A 122 44.45 19.33 -50.23
N SER A 123 44.65 20.31 -51.09
CA SER A 123 44.45 21.74 -50.80
C SER A 123 43.21 22.26 -51.52
N SER A 124 42.26 22.79 -50.75
CA SER A 124 40.97 23.29 -51.21
C SER A 124 40.57 24.59 -50.48
N THR A 125 39.51 25.24 -50.94
CA THR A 125 38.94 26.43 -50.29
C THR A 125 37.47 26.17 -49.97
N ASP A 126 37.05 26.42 -48.72
CA ASP A 126 35.63 26.27 -48.35
C ASP A 126 34.75 27.42 -48.86
N GLU A 127 33.43 27.26 -48.81
CA GLU A 127 32.42 28.26 -49.24
C GLU A 127 32.58 29.65 -48.61
N LYS A 128 33.38 29.77 -47.54
CA LYS A 128 33.64 31.01 -46.79
C LYS A 128 35.05 31.56 -47.04
N GLY A 129 35.76 31.04 -48.04
CA GLY A 129 37.11 31.48 -48.40
C GLY A 129 38.21 31.01 -47.46
N ASN A 130 37.97 29.99 -46.61
CA ASN A 130 39.03 29.45 -45.75
C ASN A 130 39.83 28.39 -46.50
N ASN A 131 41.15 28.41 -46.36
CA ASN A 131 42.02 27.38 -46.90
C ASN A 131 41.90 26.11 -46.04
N ILE A 132 41.56 25.00 -46.68
CA ILE A 132 41.47 23.67 -46.08
C ILE A 132 42.58 22.82 -46.69
N GLU A 133 43.43 22.26 -45.83
CA GLU A 133 44.51 21.35 -46.23
C GLU A 133 44.28 20.02 -45.52
N THR A 134 44.15 18.93 -46.28
CA THR A 134 44.02 17.57 -45.74
C THR A 134 45.24 16.77 -46.14
N VAL A 135 46.07 16.37 -45.17
CA VAL A 135 47.23 15.50 -45.38
C VAL A 135 46.85 14.09 -44.93
N VAL A 136 46.99 13.09 -45.80
CA VAL A 136 46.72 11.67 -45.52
C VAL A 136 48.01 10.88 -45.71
N ASN A 137 48.44 10.16 -44.69
CA ASN A 137 49.56 9.23 -44.74
C ASN A 137 49.06 7.80 -44.87
N TYR A 138 49.74 7.00 -45.69
CA TYR A 138 49.35 5.65 -46.07
C TYR A 138 50.42 4.63 -45.67
N GLN A 139 50.00 3.38 -45.50
CA GLN A 139 50.85 2.20 -45.37
C GLN A 139 50.11 1.01 -45.99
N ASP A 140 50.81 0.19 -46.78
CA ASP A 140 50.24 -1.00 -47.43
C ASP A 140 48.94 -0.68 -48.23
N GLY A 141 48.93 0.47 -48.91
CA GLY A 141 47.78 1.00 -49.67
C GLY A 141 46.60 1.53 -48.83
N LYS A 142 46.67 1.49 -47.50
CA LYS A 142 45.59 1.93 -46.58
C LYS A 142 45.95 3.22 -45.84
N PRO A 143 45.01 4.15 -45.61
CA PRO A 143 45.29 5.35 -44.81
C PRO A 143 45.52 4.95 -43.35
N ILE A 144 46.62 5.45 -42.75
CA ILE A 144 47.00 5.23 -41.34
C ILE A 144 46.83 6.48 -40.48
N LYS A 145 46.93 7.67 -41.08
CA LYS A 145 46.76 8.96 -40.39
C LYS A 145 46.25 10.03 -41.36
N GLN A 146 45.37 10.90 -40.88
CA GLN A 146 44.88 12.06 -41.60
C GLN A 146 44.93 13.29 -40.70
N THR A 147 45.46 14.40 -41.23
CA THR A 147 45.54 15.69 -40.53
C THR A 147 44.83 16.72 -41.38
N LYS A 148 43.70 17.24 -40.90
CA LYS A 148 42.97 18.33 -41.53
C LYS A 148 43.33 19.64 -40.85
N LYS A 149 43.79 20.62 -41.63
CA LYS A 149 44.08 21.98 -41.20
C LYS A 149 43.10 22.95 -41.82
N LYS A 150 42.74 23.99 -41.07
CA LYS A 150 41.94 25.13 -41.51
C LYS A 150 42.70 26.42 -41.24
N ASN A 151 43.01 27.17 -42.29
CA ASN A 151 43.87 28.36 -42.25
C ASN A 151 45.19 28.10 -41.50
N GLY A 152 45.84 26.97 -41.81
CA GLY A 152 47.12 26.54 -41.20
C GLY A 152 47.02 25.90 -39.81
N ASN A 153 45.93 26.09 -39.07
CA ASN A 153 45.72 25.47 -37.76
C ASN A 153 45.14 24.07 -37.89
N ILE A 154 45.60 23.11 -37.08
CA ILE A 154 45.03 21.76 -37.04
C ILE A 154 43.58 21.84 -36.55
N ASP A 155 42.65 21.37 -37.38
CA ASP A 155 41.22 21.26 -37.09
C ASP A 155 40.91 19.87 -36.50
N THR A 156 41.39 18.81 -37.17
CA THR A 156 41.27 17.42 -36.72
C THR A 156 42.50 16.58 -37.06
N VAL A 157 42.83 15.61 -36.21
CA VAL A 157 43.77 14.51 -36.50
C VAL A 157 43.03 13.19 -36.33
N THR A 158 43.01 12.36 -37.37
CA THR A 158 42.41 11.02 -37.36
C THR A 158 43.51 9.97 -37.52
N THR A 159 43.51 8.95 -36.66
CA THR A 159 44.38 7.77 -36.79
C THR A 159 43.55 6.53 -37.04
N TYR A 160 43.98 5.73 -38.00
CA TYR A 160 43.30 4.52 -38.45
C TYR A 160 44.01 3.29 -37.92
N LYS A 161 43.25 2.31 -37.43
CA LYS A 161 43.77 1.02 -37.01
C LYS A 161 42.92 -0.10 -37.59
N TYR A 162 43.49 -0.88 -38.48
CA TYR A 162 42.84 -2.06 -39.07
C TYR A 162 43.06 -3.27 -38.16
N HIS A 163 42.04 -4.13 -38.12
CA HIS A 163 42.01 -5.35 -37.33
C HIS A 163 41.53 -6.49 -38.24
N ASP A 164 42.38 -7.49 -38.43
CA ASP A 164 42.02 -8.68 -39.19
C ASP A 164 41.02 -9.55 -38.41
N ALA A 165 40.27 -10.38 -39.14
CA ALA A 165 39.35 -11.34 -38.53
C ALA A 165 40.11 -12.36 -37.66
N SER A 166 39.55 -12.66 -36.49
CA SER A 166 40.09 -13.60 -35.51
C SER A 166 39.03 -14.63 -35.07
N GLU A 167 39.42 -15.63 -34.27
CA GLU A 167 38.45 -16.58 -33.69
C GLU A 167 37.41 -15.90 -32.80
N GLU A 168 37.78 -14.80 -32.12
CA GLU A 168 36.87 -13.99 -31.30
C GLU A 168 36.02 -13.04 -32.16
N ASN A 169 36.61 -12.40 -33.17
CA ASN A 169 35.95 -11.43 -34.05
C ASN A 169 35.96 -11.92 -35.51
N LYS A 170 34.86 -12.55 -35.92
CA LYS A 170 34.71 -13.23 -37.23
C LYS A 170 34.72 -12.33 -38.46
N LEU A 171 34.85 -11.02 -38.29
CA LEU A 171 34.90 -10.02 -39.37
C LEU A 171 36.09 -9.09 -39.09
N ALA A 172 36.78 -8.70 -40.16
CA ALA A 172 37.74 -7.61 -40.09
C ALA A 172 37.01 -6.28 -39.85
N TYR A 173 37.70 -5.32 -39.24
CA TYR A 173 37.15 -4.00 -38.95
C TYR A 173 38.25 -2.93 -38.86
N VAL A 174 37.85 -1.67 -38.96
CA VAL A 174 38.70 -0.49 -38.78
C VAL A 174 38.21 0.34 -37.59
N THR A 175 39.16 0.83 -36.79
CA THR A 175 38.93 1.82 -35.73
C THR A 175 39.53 3.16 -36.16
N LEU A 176 38.71 4.21 -36.21
CA LEU A 176 39.11 5.57 -36.53
C LEU A 176 39.07 6.41 -35.24
N GLU A 177 40.22 6.81 -34.68
CA GLU A 177 40.29 7.76 -33.58
C GLU A 177 40.55 9.18 -34.11
N THR A 178 39.52 10.03 -34.09
CA THR A 178 39.59 11.45 -34.47
C THR A 178 39.67 12.34 -33.24
N THR A 179 40.78 13.06 -33.07
CA THR A 179 40.92 14.14 -32.09
C THR A 179 40.68 15.49 -32.77
N LYS A 180 39.76 16.30 -32.21
CA LYS A 180 39.45 17.66 -32.68
C LYS A 180 40.28 18.71 -31.94
N SER A 181 40.36 19.90 -32.51
CA SER A 181 41.04 21.09 -31.94
C SER A 181 40.58 21.51 -30.52
N ASP A 182 39.40 21.09 -30.09
CA ASP A 182 38.88 21.32 -28.72
C ASP A 182 39.21 20.19 -27.72
N ASN A 183 40.03 19.21 -28.13
CA ASN A 183 40.34 17.95 -27.46
C ASN A 183 39.17 16.96 -27.34
N THR A 184 38.05 17.17 -28.05
CA THR A 184 37.02 16.13 -28.19
C THR A 184 37.57 14.97 -29.02
N LYS A 185 37.50 13.75 -28.47
CA LYS A 185 37.87 12.51 -29.17
C LYS A 185 36.62 11.82 -29.70
N VAL A 186 36.68 11.31 -30.93
CA VAL A 186 35.63 10.50 -31.55
C VAL A 186 36.28 9.22 -32.07
N ILE A 187 35.95 8.10 -31.45
CA ILE A 187 36.39 6.77 -31.86
C ILE A 187 35.22 6.14 -32.63
N THR A 188 35.42 5.73 -33.88
CA THR A 188 34.39 5.08 -34.70
C THR A 188 34.89 3.70 -35.14
N THR A 189 34.08 2.67 -34.94
CA THR A 189 34.34 1.30 -35.38
C THR A 189 33.44 0.97 -36.56
N ALA A 190 34.03 0.51 -37.66
CA ALA A 190 33.31 0.16 -38.89
C ALA A 190 33.92 -1.09 -39.54
N LEU A 191 33.17 -1.77 -40.40
CA LEU A 191 33.70 -2.84 -41.25
C LEU A 191 34.73 -2.27 -42.25
N GLU A 192 34.33 -1.23 -42.98
CA GLU A 192 35.15 -0.53 -43.97
C GLU A 192 35.03 1.01 -43.82
N THR A 193 35.92 1.74 -44.49
CA THR A 193 35.93 3.21 -44.56
C THR A 193 36.54 3.64 -45.89
N ASP A 194 36.13 4.80 -46.42
CA ASP A 194 36.76 5.36 -47.62
C ASP A 194 38.13 6.01 -47.31
N LYS A 195 38.83 6.42 -48.37
CA LYS A 195 40.14 7.08 -48.31
C LYS A 195 40.17 8.39 -47.49
N ASP A 196 39.00 9.01 -47.28
CA ASP A 196 38.83 10.31 -46.62
C ASP A 196 38.35 10.17 -45.16
N GLY A 197 38.13 8.93 -44.70
CA GLY A 197 37.69 8.59 -43.34
C GLY A 197 36.18 8.59 -43.14
N ASN A 198 35.39 8.59 -44.21
CA ASN A 198 33.94 8.43 -44.11
C ASN A 198 33.58 6.95 -43.93
N VAL A 199 32.50 6.72 -43.18
CA VAL A 199 31.93 5.39 -42.90
C VAL A 199 30.50 5.39 -43.39
N ASP A 200 30.14 4.40 -44.21
CA ASP A 200 28.76 4.23 -44.65
C ASP A 200 27.90 3.49 -43.64
N GLN A 201 26.58 3.65 -43.79
CA GLN A 201 25.61 3.26 -42.79
C GLN A 201 25.50 1.74 -42.60
N GLU A 202 25.95 0.97 -43.58
CA GLU A 202 25.91 -0.49 -43.56
C GLU A 202 27.13 -1.09 -42.85
N ASP A 203 28.27 -0.40 -42.91
CA ASP A 203 29.54 -0.77 -42.26
C ASP A 203 29.66 -0.27 -40.82
N PHE A 204 28.86 0.72 -40.43
CA PHE A 204 28.87 1.30 -39.08
C PHE A 204 28.53 0.27 -37.98
N LEU A 205 29.47 0.04 -37.05
CA LEU A 205 29.27 -0.82 -35.88
C LEU A 205 28.96 0.02 -34.63
N ASP A 206 29.89 0.87 -34.22
CA ASP A 206 29.74 1.76 -33.07
C ASP A 206 30.55 3.06 -33.19
N ARG A 207 30.22 4.04 -32.36
CA ARG A 207 31.02 5.26 -32.17
C ARG A 207 30.97 5.74 -30.73
N THR A 208 32.13 5.95 -30.13
CA THR A 208 32.31 6.55 -28.81
C THR A 208 32.94 7.93 -28.90
N THR A 209 32.20 8.95 -28.45
CA THR A 209 32.67 10.34 -28.34
C THR A 209 33.00 10.69 -26.90
N ILE A 210 34.23 11.13 -26.64
CA ILE A 210 34.67 11.69 -25.36
C ILE A 210 34.76 13.21 -25.52
N SER A 211 33.77 13.91 -24.98
CA SER A 211 33.68 15.38 -25.03
C SER A 211 34.69 16.05 -24.09
N LYS A 212 35.04 17.31 -24.37
CA LYS A 212 35.92 18.15 -23.53
C LYS A 212 35.56 18.22 -22.03
N ASP A 213 34.29 18.05 -21.67
CA ASP A 213 33.79 18.02 -20.29
C ASP A 213 33.98 16.66 -19.59
N GLY A 214 34.53 15.65 -20.29
CA GLY A 214 34.64 14.27 -19.82
C GLY A 214 33.37 13.44 -20.02
N THR A 215 32.33 13.96 -20.68
CA THR A 215 31.14 13.17 -21.02
C THR A 215 31.46 12.17 -22.12
N VAL A 216 31.33 10.87 -21.81
CA VAL A 216 31.45 9.77 -22.76
C VAL A 216 30.07 9.49 -23.37
N THR A 217 29.98 9.41 -24.70
CA THR A 217 28.76 9.09 -25.44
C THR A 217 29.04 7.99 -26.46
N SER A 218 28.57 6.78 -26.18
CA SER A 218 28.66 5.63 -27.09
C SER A 218 27.35 5.47 -27.86
N ILE A 219 27.45 5.20 -29.16
CA ILE A 219 26.34 5.06 -30.10
C ILE A 219 26.54 3.77 -30.88
N TYR A 220 25.50 2.94 -30.98
CA TYR A 220 25.50 1.73 -31.81
C TYR A 220 24.09 1.39 -32.29
N ILE A 221 23.97 0.47 -33.26
CA ILE A 221 22.68 -0.01 -33.75
C ILE A 221 22.26 -1.24 -32.95
N GLN A 222 21.03 -1.25 -32.43
CA GLN A 222 20.41 -2.38 -31.76
C GLN A 222 18.97 -2.54 -32.24
N ASP A 223 18.58 -3.75 -32.64
CA ASP A 223 17.21 -4.07 -33.07
C ASP A 223 16.66 -3.11 -34.16
N GLY A 224 17.53 -2.72 -35.12
CA GLY A 224 17.19 -1.79 -36.21
C GLY A 224 17.07 -0.32 -35.80
N ASN A 225 17.43 0.02 -34.56
CA ASN A 225 17.30 1.35 -33.96
C ASN A 225 18.64 1.84 -33.41
N LEU A 226 18.88 3.15 -33.45
CA LEU A 226 20.08 3.76 -32.88
C LEU A 226 19.93 3.87 -31.35
N LEU A 227 20.89 3.34 -30.60
CA LEU A 227 21.00 3.50 -29.15
C LEU A 227 22.14 4.47 -28.82
N GLU A 228 21.85 5.49 -28.01
CA GLU A 228 22.85 6.37 -27.39
C GLU A 228 22.97 6.03 -25.90
N GLN A 229 24.19 5.77 -25.43
CA GLN A 229 24.54 5.65 -24.01
C GLN A 229 25.49 6.79 -23.64
N LYS A 230 25.08 7.63 -22.69
CA LYS A 230 25.84 8.81 -22.26
C LYS A 230 26.16 8.72 -20.78
N VAL A 231 27.44 8.77 -20.44
CA VAL A 231 27.96 8.86 -19.07
C VAL A 231 28.60 10.22 -18.88
N LYS A 232 27.99 11.03 -18.01
CA LYS A 232 28.50 12.36 -17.67
C LYS A 232 29.55 12.28 -16.56
N PHE A 233 30.38 13.34 -16.45
CA PHE A 233 31.37 13.50 -15.39
C PHE A 233 30.81 13.43 -13.95
N ASP A 234 29.55 13.82 -13.75
CA ASP A 234 28.84 13.71 -12.46
C ASP A 234 28.37 12.26 -12.13
N GLY A 235 28.74 11.28 -12.96
CA GLY A 235 28.34 9.88 -12.86
C GLY A 235 26.93 9.59 -13.37
N LYS A 236 26.21 10.59 -13.91
CA LYS A 236 24.86 10.41 -14.44
C LYS A 236 24.89 9.65 -15.76
N LYS A 237 24.09 8.58 -15.83
CA LYS A 237 23.91 7.77 -17.03
C LYS A 237 22.60 8.13 -17.72
N VAL A 238 22.62 8.25 -19.04
CA VAL A 238 21.43 8.46 -19.87
C VAL A 238 21.49 7.51 -21.05
N THR A 239 20.54 6.59 -21.15
CA THR A 239 20.39 5.68 -22.28
C THR A 239 19.16 6.07 -23.06
N THR A 240 19.31 6.40 -24.35
CA THR A 240 18.21 6.81 -25.23
C THR A 240 18.17 5.92 -26.46
N MET A 241 17.03 5.31 -26.75
CA MET A 241 16.78 4.60 -28.00
C MET A 241 15.98 5.50 -28.94
N TYR A 242 16.40 5.58 -30.19
CA TYR A 242 15.81 6.40 -31.23
C TYR A 242 15.06 5.55 -32.26
N ASN A 243 14.10 6.17 -32.95
CA ASN A 243 13.29 5.54 -33.98
C ASN A 243 14.07 5.57 -35.31
N GLY A 244 14.63 4.42 -35.69
CA GLY A 244 15.47 4.26 -36.89
C GLY A 244 16.98 4.25 -36.61
N LYS A 245 17.76 3.91 -37.64
CA LYS A 245 19.21 3.64 -37.57
C LYS A 245 20.11 4.68 -38.28
N ASP A 246 19.53 5.68 -38.93
CA ASP A 246 20.26 6.67 -39.74
C ASP A 246 21.11 7.62 -38.89
N LEU A 247 22.43 7.38 -38.91
CA LEU A 247 23.47 8.11 -38.20
C LEU A 247 23.67 9.52 -38.78
N LYS A 248 23.61 9.68 -40.11
CA LYS A 248 23.77 10.97 -40.81
C LYS A 248 22.64 11.92 -40.38
N ASN A 249 21.39 11.45 -40.35
CA ASN A 249 20.24 12.22 -39.86
C ASN A 249 20.24 12.38 -38.32
N TYR A 250 20.71 11.37 -37.57
CA TYR A 250 20.91 11.50 -36.12
C TYR A 250 21.91 12.63 -35.78
N ASP A 251 22.97 12.81 -36.56
CA ASP A 251 23.94 13.87 -36.31
C ASP A 251 23.45 15.25 -36.76
N ALA A 252 22.77 15.33 -37.91
CA ALA A 252 22.23 16.59 -38.42
C ALA A 252 21.05 17.14 -37.58
N ASN A 253 20.04 16.31 -37.31
CA ASN A 253 18.76 16.76 -36.76
C ASN A 253 18.39 16.13 -35.40
N LYS A 254 19.07 15.03 -35.03
CA LYS A 254 18.60 14.02 -34.07
C LYS A 254 17.35 13.30 -34.55
N LEU A 255 17.32 11.98 -34.32
CA LEU A 255 16.14 11.15 -34.55
C LEU A 255 15.12 11.36 -33.41
N HIS A 256 13.86 10.98 -33.65
CA HIS A 256 12.84 10.94 -32.59
C HIS A 256 13.09 9.78 -31.63
N ARG A 257 12.74 9.95 -30.36
CA ARG A 257 12.96 8.94 -29.32
C ARG A 257 11.88 7.87 -29.31
N LEU A 258 12.23 6.69 -28.81
CA LEU A 258 11.32 5.59 -28.46
C LEU A 258 11.25 5.38 -26.93
N VAL A 259 12.42 5.33 -26.28
CA VAL A 259 12.57 5.21 -24.83
C VAL A 259 13.80 5.98 -24.35
N GLN A 260 13.75 6.48 -23.11
CA GLN A 260 14.92 6.97 -22.40
C GLN A 260 14.91 6.46 -20.95
N GLU A 261 16.05 5.93 -20.52
CA GLU A 261 16.39 5.70 -19.12
C GLU A 261 17.40 6.76 -18.65
N THR A 262 17.22 7.27 -17.44
CA THR A 262 18.24 8.08 -16.75
C THR A 262 18.53 7.48 -15.39
N GLU A 263 19.80 7.29 -15.04
CA GLU A 263 20.24 6.86 -13.72
C GLU A 263 21.12 7.94 -13.08
N GLU A 264 20.74 8.38 -11.89
CA GLU A 264 21.48 9.37 -11.11
C GLU A 264 21.43 8.98 -9.64
N LYS A 265 22.60 8.75 -9.01
CA LYS A 265 22.73 8.30 -7.62
C LYS A 265 21.89 7.04 -7.31
N GLY A 266 21.90 6.08 -8.23
CA GLY A 266 21.13 4.82 -8.15
C GLY A 266 19.63 4.95 -8.43
N ILE A 267 19.10 6.17 -8.65
CA ILE A 267 17.69 6.37 -8.97
C ILE A 267 17.50 6.30 -10.49
N LYS A 268 17.00 5.16 -10.97
CA LYS A 268 16.55 4.99 -12.37
C LYS A 268 15.20 5.66 -12.61
N ARG A 269 15.03 6.31 -13.77
CA ARG A 269 13.78 6.92 -14.24
C ARG A 269 13.60 6.64 -15.72
N TYR A 270 12.34 6.52 -16.15
CA TYR A 270 11.98 6.06 -17.50
C TYR A 270 10.99 7.02 -18.17
N ALA A 271 11.22 7.31 -19.45
CA ALA A 271 10.27 7.97 -20.34
C ALA A 271 10.06 7.13 -21.59
N LEU A 272 8.80 7.06 -22.05
CA LEU A 272 8.41 6.43 -23.31
C LEU A 272 7.91 7.51 -24.27
N TYR A 273 8.12 7.29 -25.56
CA TYR A 273 7.80 8.24 -26.62
C TYR A 273 7.12 7.52 -27.79
N ASP A 274 6.56 8.27 -28.73
CA ASP A 274 5.84 7.72 -29.89
C ASP A 274 6.67 7.56 -31.17
N GLY A 275 7.97 7.91 -31.15
CA GLY A 275 8.82 7.92 -32.35
C GLY A 275 8.50 9.06 -33.33
N LYS A 276 7.69 10.05 -32.91
CA LYS A 276 7.21 11.18 -33.72
C LYS A 276 7.23 12.51 -32.95
N GLY A 277 8.14 12.63 -31.98
CA GLY A 277 8.34 13.85 -31.20
C GLY A 277 7.40 14.06 -30.00
N ASN A 278 6.66 13.03 -29.54
CA ASN A 278 5.72 13.17 -28.42
C ASN A 278 6.01 12.17 -27.28
N THR A 279 5.98 12.64 -26.04
CA THR A 279 6.11 11.80 -24.84
C THR A 279 4.80 11.11 -24.46
N LYS A 280 4.85 9.80 -24.21
CA LYS A 280 3.74 8.99 -23.68
C LYS A 280 3.62 9.16 -22.16
N THR A 281 2.41 9.39 -21.66
CA THR A 281 2.14 9.42 -20.21
C THR A 281 0.69 9.04 -19.91
N THR A 282 0.28 9.10 -18.64
CA THR A 282 -1.10 8.81 -18.21
C THR A 282 -1.75 9.98 -17.47
N VAL A 283 -3.05 10.16 -17.65
CA VAL A 283 -3.88 11.14 -16.93
C VAL A 283 -3.97 10.72 -15.46
N GLN A 284 -3.67 11.64 -14.53
CA GLN A 284 -3.76 11.38 -13.09
C GLN A 284 -5.06 11.93 -12.48
N ASN A 285 -5.40 11.43 -11.28
CA ASN A 285 -6.53 11.97 -10.52
C ASN A 285 -6.38 13.50 -10.27
N GLY A 286 -7.46 14.24 -10.52
CA GLY A 286 -7.50 15.71 -10.42
C GLY A 286 -6.90 16.46 -11.61
N GLU A 287 -6.47 15.79 -12.68
CA GLU A 287 -5.95 16.46 -13.88
C GLU A 287 -7.03 16.76 -14.91
N SER A 288 -7.16 18.05 -15.26
CA SER A 288 -7.82 18.49 -16.48
C SER A 288 -6.79 18.63 -17.63
N PRO A 289 -7.22 18.65 -18.91
CA PRO A 289 -6.32 18.92 -20.03
C PRO A 289 -5.57 20.26 -19.88
N ALA A 290 -6.21 21.29 -19.35
CA ALA A 290 -5.59 22.57 -19.00
C ALA A 290 -4.45 22.42 -17.98
N LEU A 291 -4.67 21.65 -16.90
CA LEU A 291 -3.65 21.41 -15.87
C LEU A 291 -2.48 20.55 -16.40
N ILE A 292 -2.77 19.58 -17.28
CA ILE A 292 -1.73 18.80 -17.96
C ILE A 292 -0.89 19.71 -18.85
N ALA A 293 -1.55 20.56 -19.65
CA ALA A 293 -0.91 21.53 -20.53
C ALA A 293 0.00 22.49 -19.75
N GLN A 294 -0.49 23.03 -18.62
CA GLN A 294 0.27 23.89 -17.72
C GLN A 294 1.52 23.18 -17.15
N LYS A 295 1.37 21.94 -16.63
CA LYS A 295 2.49 21.16 -16.05
C LYS A 295 3.61 20.90 -17.06
N PHE A 296 3.25 20.61 -18.31
CA PHE A 296 4.21 20.32 -19.38
C PHE A 296 4.59 21.57 -20.19
N LYS A 297 4.06 22.76 -19.85
CA LYS A 297 4.28 24.02 -20.56
C LYS A 297 3.94 23.96 -22.06
N VAL A 298 2.90 23.21 -22.42
CA VAL A 298 2.40 23.07 -23.81
C VAL A 298 1.07 23.80 -24.02
N LYS A 299 0.71 24.07 -25.27
CA LYS A 299 -0.60 24.65 -25.62
C LYS A 299 -1.71 23.59 -25.48
N GLU A 300 -2.75 23.89 -24.71
CA GLU A 300 -3.88 22.96 -24.46
C GLU A 300 -4.57 22.51 -25.77
N ASN A 301 -4.75 23.40 -26.73
CA ASN A 301 -5.36 23.06 -28.03
C ASN A 301 -4.52 22.02 -28.80
N THR A 302 -3.19 22.13 -28.77
CA THR A 302 -2.30 21.14 -29.39
C THR A 302 -2.40 19.79 -28.66
N LEU A 303 -2.39 19.81 -27.33
CA LEU A 303 -2.56 18.61 -26.49
C LEU A 303 -3.90 17.91 -26.75
N ARG A 304 -5.01 18.66 -26.87
CA ARG A 304 -6.34 18.11 -27.19
C ARG A 304 -6.41 17.53 -28.60
N ARG A 305 -5.83 18.21 -29.59
CA ARG A 305 -5.77 17.73 -30.99
C ARG A 305 -4.98 16.43 -31.11
N LEU A 306 -3.90 16.29 -30.33
CA LEU A 306 -3.08 15.07 -30.27
C LEU A 306 -3.79 13.90 -29.54
N ASN A 307 -4.80 14.18 -28.71
CA ASN A 307 -5.56 13.19 -27.95
C ASN A 307 -7.08 13.29 -28.22
N PRO A 308 -7.56 12.97 -29.44
CA PRO A 308 -8.92 13.27 -29.89
C PRO A 308 -10.01 12.34 -29.32
N LYS A 309 -9.65 11.26 -28.61
CA LYS A 309 -10.60 10.28 -28.06
C LYS A 309 -11.60 10.95 -27.10
N LYS A 310 -12.86 10.53 -27.20
CA LYS A 310 -13.97 10.95 -26.33
C LYS A 310 -14.54 9.75 -25.58
N GLY A 311 -14.98 9.95 -24.34
CA GLY A 311 -15.52 8.88 -23.50
C GLY A 311 -14.41 8.00 -22.92
N LYS A 312 -14.43 6.70 -23.23
CA LYS A 312 -13.44 5.74 -22.69
C LYS A 312 -12.05 6.02 -23.27
N ASP A 313 -11.03 5.98 -22.40
CA ASP A 313 -9.62 6.23 -22.72
C ASP A 313 -9.38 7.65 -23.32
N ALA A 314 -10.24 8.61 -22.97
CA ALA A 314 -10.09 10.02 -23.33
C ALA A 314 -9.13 10.77 -22.37
N ILE A 315 -8.56 11.90 -22.82
CA ILE A 315 -7.70 12.77 -21.98
C ILE A 315 -8.38 13.34 -20.72
N THR A 316 -9.71 13.23 -20.62
CA THR A 316 -10.51 13.59 -19.44
C THR A 316 -10.71 12.43 -18.44
N GLN A 317 -10.22 11.22 -18.73
CA GLN A 317 -10.37 10.03 -17.90
C GLN A 317 -9.05 9.66 -17.22
N VAL A 318 -9.07 9.48 -15.90
CA VAL A 318 -7.89 9.03 -15.14
C VAL A 318 -7.46 7.63 -15.59
N GLY A 319 -6.15 7.45 -15.81
CA GLY A 319 -5.58 6.21 -16.33
C GLY A 319 -5.61 6.09 -17.85
N ALA A 320 -6.19 7.05 -18.59
CA ALA A 320 -6.04 7.10 -20.04
C ALA A 320 -4.57 7.32 -20.42
N ASP A 321 -4.09 6.58 -21.41
CA ASP A 321 -2.76 6.80 -22.00
C ASP A 321 -2.86 7.92 -23.03
N ILE A 322 -1.99 8.93 -22.88
CA ILE A 322 -2.02 10.17 -23.65
C ILE A 322 -0.62 10.52 -24.17
N LEU A 323 -0.59 11.28 -25.26
CA LEU A 323 0.61 11.86 -25.84
C LEU A 323 0.72 13.33 -25.43
N ILE A 324 1.90 13.76 -25.00
CA ILE A 324 2.23 15.16 -24.76
C ILE A 324 3.10 15.67 -25.91
N PRO A 325 2.79 16.82 -26.54
CA PRO A 325 3.64 17.42 -27.56
C PRO A 325 5.05 17.72 -27.03
N GLY A 326 6.09 17.19 -27.70
CA GLY A 326 7.49 17.34 -27.31
C GLY A 326 8.07 16.14 -26.56
N GLU A 327 9.40 16.00 -26.60
CA GLU A 327 10.15 14.89 -25.99
C GLU A 327 10.77 15.30 -24.63
N PHE A 328 10.04 15.03 -23.54
CA PHE A 328 10.47 15.35 -22.18
C PHE A 328 11.40 14.27 -21.61
N ASN A 329 12.59 14.68 -21.18
CA ASN A 329 13.56 13.77 -20.53
C ASN A 329 12.96 13.04 -19.32
N ALA A 330 13.41 11.81 -19.07
CA ALA A 330 12.88 10.94 -18.01
C ALA A 330 13.06 11.49 -16.58
N ASP A 331 14.08 12.31 -16.35
CA ASP A 331 14.38 12.97 -15.09
C ASP A 331 13.73 14.35 -14.93
N SER A 332 13.14 14.89 -16.00
CA SER A 332 12.49 16.20 -15.99
C SER A 332 11.37 16.26 -14.94
N TYR A 333 11.20 17.41 -14.30
CA TYR A 333 10.17 17.61 -13.27
C TYR A 333 8.77 17.09 -13.67
N PRO A 334 8.20 17.43 -14.85
CA PRO A 334 6.86 16.98 -15.21
C PRO A 334 6.75 15.46 -15.43
N MET A 335 7.86 14.77 -15.78
CA MET A 335 7.91 13.31 -15.88
C MET A 335 8.13 12.63 -14.52
N ARG A 336 9.03 13.16 -13.68
CA ARG A 336 9.33 12.61 -12.35
C ARG A 336 8.14 12.57 -11.39
N VAL A 337 7.12 13.41 -11.62
CA VAL A 337 5.86 13.42 -10.85
C VAL A 337 4.73 12.61 -11.50
N ARG A 338 5.00 11.91 -12.60
CA ARG A 338 4.06 10.95 -13.21
C ARG A 338 4.03 9.66 -12.40
N LYS A 339 2.82 9.12 -12.24
CA LYS A 339 2.57 7.81 -11.66
C LYS A 339 2.30 6.82 -12.79
N SER A 340 2.46 5.53 -12.52
CA SER A 340 1.99 4.51 -13.46
C SER A 340 0.46 4.58 -13.66
N LYS A 341 -0.02 3.97 -14.75
CA LYS A 341 -1.46 3.81 -15.03
C LYS A 341 -2.19 3.13 -13.87
N LYS A 342 -1.61 2.03 -13.33
CA LYS A 342 -2.16 1.26 -12.21
C LYS A 342 -2.27 2.10 -10.93
N GLU A 343 -1.24 2.88 -10.59
CA GLU A 343 -1.29 3.77 -9.41
C GLU A 343 -2.26 4.94 -9.59
N SER A 344 -2.37 5.48 -10.80
CA SER A 344 -3.29 6.58 -11.11
C SER A 344 -4.74 6.14 -10.95
N ILE A 345 -5.09 4.97 -11.50
CA ILE A 345 -6.39 4.31 -11.32
C ILE A 345 -6.62 3.97 -9.83
N ASN A 346 -5.65 3.37 -9.15
CA ASN A 346 -5.80 3.01 -7.73
C ASN A 346 -6.04 4.24 -6.83
N LYS A 347 -5.32 5.35 -7.04
CA LYS A 347 -5.53 6.59 -6.27
C LYS A 347 -6.86 7.28 -6.61
N TYR A 348 -7.32 7.20 -7.86
CA TYR A 348 -8.67 7.62 -8.23
C TYR A 348 -9.74 6.78 -7.54
N ASN A 349 -9.66 5.45 -7.65
CA ASN A 349 -10.60 4.52 -7.01
C ASN A 349 -10.65 4.70 -5.49
N GLN A 350 -9.51 4.92 -4.82
CA GLN A 350 -9.47 5.23 -3.38
C GLN A 350 -10.12 6.58 -3.04
N PHE A 351 -9.89 7.62 -3.85
CA PHE A 351 -10.49 8.94 -3.64
C PHE A 351 -12.01 8.90 -3.87
N GLU A 352 -12.44 8.36 -4.99
CA GLU A 352 -13.85 8.24 -5.35
C GLU A 352 -14.59 7.31 -4.40
N THR A 353 -14.03 6.16 -4.02
CA THR A 353 -14.62 5.30 -2.99
C THR A 353 -14.83 6.07 -1.69
N ARG A 354 -13.87 6.90 -1.25
CA ARG A 354 -14.02 7.73 -0.04
C ARG A 354 -15.07 8.84 -0.21
N ARG A 355 -15.15 9.50 -1.37
CA ARG A 355 -16.17 10.51 -1.68
C ARG A 355 -17.56 9.88 -1.68
N LEU A 356 -17.75 8.86 -2.51
CA LEU A 356 -19.01 8.15 -2.68
C LEU A 356 -19.45 7.45 -1.40
N THR A 357 -18.54 6.91 -0.58
CA THR A 357 -18.91 6.33 0.73
C THR A 357 -19.46 7.39 1.68
N LYS A 358 -18.90 8.60 1.72
CA LYS A 358 -19.47 9.71 2.51
C LYS A 358 -20.86 10.07 1.99
N GLU A 359 -20.98 10.24 0.68
CA GLU A 359 -22.22 10.59 -0.01
C GLU A 359 -23.35 9.57 0.25
N ILE A 360 -23.02 8.28 0.15
CA ILE A 360 -23.88 7.11 0.43
C ILE A 360 -24.27 6.99 1.92
N ASN A 361 -23.43 7.49 2.83
CA ASN A 361 -23.68 7.49 4.28
C ASN A 361 -24.44 8.74 4.76
N SER A 362 -24.30 9.87 4.07
CA SER A 362 -25.19 11.04 4.21
C SER A 362 -26.48 10.92 3.38
N GLY A 363 -26.69 9.78 2.71
CA GLY A 363 -27.83 9.56 1.82
C GLY A 363 -28.90 8.65 2.40
N GLU A 364 -30.13 8.83 1.91
CA GLU A 364 -31.18 7.83 2.06
C GLU A 364 -30.89 6.63 1.18
N VAL A 365 -30.89 5.43 1.76
CA VAL A 365 -30.73 4.19 1.00
C VAL A 365 -31.98 3.35 1.12
N GLN A 366 -32.56 3.07 -0.04
CA GLN A 366 -33.78 2.29 -0.21
C GLN A 366 -33.47 0.95 -0.87
N ASN A 367 -34.28 -0.05 -0.52
CA ASN A 367 -34.32 -1.33 -1.22
C ASN A 367 -35.42 -1.26 -2.28
N ILE A 368 -35.06 -1.43 -3.55
CA ILE A 368 -36.03 -1.51 -4.66
C ILE A 368 -35.98 -2.88 -5.32
N LYS A 369 -37.13 -3.37 -5.77
CA LYS A 369 -37.22 -4.63 -6.52
C LYS A 369 -37.06 -4.35 -8.01
N LEU A 370 -36.14 -5.02 -8.68
CA LEU A 370 -35.88 -4.82 -10.11
C LEU A 370 -37.05 -5.33 -10.96
N ALA A 371 -37.67 -4.45 -11.75
CA ALA A 371 -38.77 -4.81 -12.64
C ALA A 371 -38.30 -5.54 -13.92
N LYS A 372 -37.06 -5.31 -14.37
CA LYS A 372 -36.41 -5.98 -15.51
C LYS A 372 -34.97 -6.36 -15.17
N SER A 373 -34.38 -7.24 -15.96
CA SER A 373 -32.95 -7.60 -15.88
C SER A 373 -32.08 -6.58 -16.62
N TYR A 374 -30.82 -6.48 -16.21
CA TYR A 374 -29.76 -5.68 -16.85
C TYR A 374 -28.51 -6.55 -17.00
N ASN A 375 -27.73 -6.35 -18.05
CA ASN A 375 -26.52 -7.13 -18.30
C ASN A 375 -25.39 -6.75 -17.33
N ASN A 376 -25.36 -5.48 -16.92
CA ASN A 376 -24.34 -4.92 -16.03
C ASN A 376 -24.87 -3.74 -15.21
N VAL A 377 -24.07 -3.30 -14.24
CA VAL A 377 -24.41 -2.18 -13.33
C VAL A 377 -24.55 -0.83 -14.04
N TYR A 378 -23.83 -0.59 -15.15
CA TYR A 378 -23.84 0.68 -15.88
C TYR A 378 -25.15 0.87 -16.67
N GLU A 379 -25.71 -0.20 -17.24
CA GLU A 379 -27.04 -0.17 -17.84
C GLU A 379 -28.12 0.18 -16.82
N PHE A 380 -28.06 -0.41 -15.63
CA PHE A 380 -28.99 -0.11 -14.54
C PHE A 380 -28.80 1.33 -14.00
N ALA A 381 -27.54 1.79 -13.87
CA ALA A 381 -27.23 3.18 -13.52
C ALA A 381 -27.83 4.17 -14.52
N LYS A 382 -27.67 3.92 -15.83
CA LYS A 382 -28.25 4.76 -16.89
C LYS A 382 -29.79 4.78 -16.83
N ASP A 383 -30.43 3.62 -16.66
CA ASP A 383 -31.89 3.51 -16.52
C ASP A 383 -32.41 4.25 -15.27
N LYS A 384 -31.68 4.18 -14.14
CA LYS A 384 -31.97 4.97 -12.93
C LYS A 384 -31.86 6.48 -13.16
N LEU A 385 -30.79 6.94 -13.82
CA LEU A 385 -30.57 8.37 -14.09
C LEU A 385 -31.67 8.95 -14.99
N LEU A 386 -32.05 8.21 -16.04
CA LEU A 386 -33.19 8.54 -16.92
C LEU A 386 -34.50 8.63 -16.13
N LYS A 387 -34.78 7.66 -15.25
CA LYS A 387 -35.97 7.67 -14.37
C LYS A 387 -35.96 8.79 -13.32
N SER A 388 -34.79 9.32 -12.95
CA SER A 388 -34.67 10.53 -12.13
C SER A 388 -34.80 11.84 -12.92
N GLY A 389 -35.11 11.80 -14.22
CA GLY A 389 -35.36 12.97 -15.07
C GLY A 389 -34.15 13.51 -15.83
N ILE A 390 -32.97 12.87 -15.72
CA ILE A 390 -31.78 13.27 -16.47
C ILE A 390 -31.91 12.74 -17.90
N LYS A 391 -32.29 13.61 -18.85
CA LYS A 391 -32.62 13.22 -20.24
C LYS A 391 -31.45 12.57 -21.00
N ASN A 392 -30.24 13.11 -20.85
CA ASN A 392 -29.03 12.63 -21.52
C ASN A 392 -27.88 12.52 -20.50
N PRO A 393 -27.81 11.44 -19.69
CA PRO A 393 -26.75 11.30 -18.70
C PRO A 393 -25.40 11.06 -19.37
N ASP A 394 -24.38 11.82 -18.97
CA ASP A 394 -23.02 11.66 -19.49
C ASP A 394 -22.29 10.46 -18.87
N ASN A 395 -21.14 10.08 -19.45
CA ASN A 395 -20.38 8.92 -18.99
C ASN A 395 -19.85 9.07 -17.55
N ASN A 396 -19.56 10.28 -17.08
CA ASN A 396 -19.12 10.51 -15.70
C ASN A 396 -20.30 10.31 -14.74
N GLN A 397 -21.49 10.81 -15.07
CA GLN A 397 -22.71 10.60 -14.29
C GLN A 397 -23.08 9.11 -14.21
N ILE A 398 -23.01 8.38 -15.33
CA ILE A 398 -23.26 6.93 -15.38
C ILE A 398 -22.23 6.16 -14.54
N ASN A 399 -20.94 6.49 -14.68
CA ASN A 399 -19.87 5.84 -13.91
C ASN A 399 -19.98 6.13 -12.40
N GLU A 400 -20.33 7.35 -12.02
CA GLU A 400 -20.51 7.74 -10.62
C GLU A 400 -21.66 6.97 -9.97
N GLU A 401 -22.82 6.90 -10.65
CA GLU A 401 -23.97 6.15 -10.16
C GLU A 401 -23.69 4.63 -10.14
N ALA A 402 -23.00 4.09 -11.15
CA ALA A 402 -22.56 2.70 -11.15
C ALA A 402 -21.63 2.37 -9.98
N ASN A 403 -20.68 3.26 -9.66
CA ASN A 403 -19.81 3.10 -8.49
C ASN A 403 -20.59 3.16 -7.17
N LYS A 404 -21.62 4.02 -7.05
CA LYS A 404 -22.52 4.03 -5.87
C LYS A 404 -23.24 2.68 -5.71
N LEU A 405 -23.72 2.12 -6.81
CA LEU A 405 -24.41 0.83 -6.84
C LEU A 405 -23.49 -0.33 -6.50
N ILE A 406 -22.25 -0.33 -7.00
CA ILE A 406 -21.19 -1.30 -6.61
C ILE A 406 -20.93 -1.23 -5.11
N LEU A 407 -20.72 -0.04 -4.55
CA LEU A 407 -20.46 0.14 -3.10
C LEU A 407 -21.63 -0.31 -2.21
N LEU A 408 -22.86 -0.24 -2.72
CA LEU A 408 -24.07 -0.63 -1.99
C LEU A 408 -24.40 -2.13 -2.06
N ASN A 409 -24.05 -2.80 -3.16
CA ASN A 409 -24.51 -4.16 -3.48
C ASN A 409 -23.37 -5.19 -3.68
N GLY A 410 -22.14 -4.72 -3.86
CA GLY A 410 -20.97 -5.52 -4.25
C GLY A 410 -20.78 -5.59 -5.77
N GLU A 411 -19.52 -5.68 -6.22
CA GLU A 411 -19.16 -5.75 -7.65
C GLU A 411 -19.82 -6.93 -8.39
N LYS A 412 -19.96 -8.08 -7.72
CA LYS A 412 -20.52 -9.32 -8.27
C LYS A 412 -22.04 -9.42 -8.13
N PHE A 413 -22.74 -8.33 -7.85
CA PHE A 413 -24.21 -8.34 -7.71
C PHE A 413 -24.91 -8.64 -9.05
N SER A 414 -25.91 -9.52 -9.02
CA SER A 414 -26.66 -9.92 -10.21
C SER A 414 -27.93 -9.09 -10.38
N TYR A 415 -27.94 -8.18 -11.36
CA TYR A 415 -29.04 -7.27 -11.68
C TYR A 415 -30.18 -7.93 -12.49
N LYS A 416 -30.65 -9.10 -12.03
CA LYS A 416 -31.78 -9.83 -12.65
C LYS A 416 -33.14 -9.36 -12.10
N ALA A 417 -34.17 -9.44 -12.93
CA ALA A 417 -35.56 -9.15 -12.55
C ALA A 417 -35.98 -9.88 -11.25
N GLY A 418 -36.79 -9.22 -10.43
CA GLY A 418 -37.27 -9.72 -9.14
C GLY A 418 -36.26 -9.63 -7.98
N LYS A 419 -34.97 -9.38 -8.22
CA LYS A 419 -33.97 -9.17 -7.16
C LYS A 419 -34.15 -7.81 -6.49
N THR A 420 -33.77 -7.73 -5.21
CA THR A 420 -33.77 -6.49 -4.42
C THR A 420 -32.39 -5.83 -4.49
N VAL A 421 -32.34 -4.58 -4.93
CA VAL A 421 -31.14 -3.74 -5.03
C VAL A 421 -31.22 -2.59 -4.03
N LYS A 422 -30.10 -2.30 -3.36
CA LYS A 422 -29.91 -1.08 -2.57
C LYS A 422 -29.50 0.06 -3.49
N ILE A 423 -30.23 1.17 -3.46
CA ILE A 423 -29.87 2.40 -4.18
C ILE A 423 -29.85 3.61 -3.26
N ALA A 424 -29.01 4.60 -3.56
CA ALA A 424 -29.10 5.94 -2.99
C ALA A 424 -30.29 6.69 -3.63
N LYS A 425 -31.21 7.18 -2.80
CA LYS A 425 -32.44 7.89 -3.19
C LYS A 425 -32.28 9.40 -3.16
N SER A 426 -31.78 9.91 -2.04
CA SER A 426 -31.58 11.33 -1.76
C SER A 426 -30.27 11.51 -1.00
N LEU A 427 -29.68 12.70 -1.11
CA LEU A 427 -28.42 13.06 -0.45
C LEU A 427 -28.69 14.22 0.50
N THR A 428 -27.99 14.28 1.64
CA THR A 428 -27.90 15.54 2.38
C THR A 428 -27.16 16.56 1.52
N GLU A 429 -27.74 17.74 1.33
CA GLU A 429 -27.07 18.85 0.65
C GLU A 429 -25.71 19.17 1.27
N SER A 430 -24.75 19.58 0.45
CA SER A 430 -23.35 19.73 0.86
C SER A 430 -23.16 20.72 2.02
N LYS A 431 -23.94 21.81 2.06
CA LYS A 431 -23.92 22.81 3.14
C LYS A 431 -24.40 22.21 4.48
N PRO A 432 -25.64 21.71 4.63
CA PRO A 432 -26.06 20.97 5.84
C PRO A 432 -25.13 19.82 6.23
N ALA A 433 -24.62 19.03 5.29
CA ALA A 433 -23.71 17.92 5.59
C ALA A 433 -22.37 18.40 6.18
N GLN A 434 -21.82 19.51 5.67
CA GLN A 434 -20.63 20.15 6.23
C GLN A 434 -20.89 20.74 7.62
N GLU A 435 -22.04 21.37 7.83
CA GLU A 435 -22.43 21.88 9.15
C GLU A 435 -22.53 20.74 10.16
N LEU A 436 -23.37 19.74 9.91
CA LEU A 436 -23.55 18.56 10.77
C LEU A 436 -22.21 17.88 11.10
N THR A 437 -21.28 17.80 10.13
CA THR A 437 -19.92 17.29 10.33
C THR A 437 -19.10 18.12 11.35
N LYS A 438 -19.25 19.45 11.39
CA LYS A 438 -18.60 20.34 12.40
C LYS A 438 -19.11 20.08 13.82
N TYR A 439 -20.29 19.50 13.99
CA TYR A 439 -20.91 19.15 15.28
C TYR A 439 -20.76 17.65 15.63
N GLY A 440 -19.82 16.94 14.99
CA GLY A 440 -19.51 15.54 15.28
C GLY A 440 -20.30 14.51 14.46
N PHE A 441 -21.38 14.91 13.79
CA PHE A 441 -22.17 14.03 12.93
C PHE A 441 -21.47 13.82 11.57
N LYS A 442 -20.39 13.05 11.56
CA LYS A 442 -19.64 12.67 10.34
C LYS A 442 -20.47 11.69 9.50
N ALA A 443 -20.47 11.84 8.18
CA ALA A 443 -21.12 10.91 7.24
C ALA A 443 -20.43 9.53 7.21
N SER A 444 -20.76 8.68 8.19
CA SER A 444 -20.22 7.35 8.42
C SER A 444 -21.35 6.30 8.46
N ALA A 445 -20.99 5.02 8.39
CA ALA A 445 -21.98 3.94 8.48
C ALA A 445 -22.78 3.96 9.80
N GLY A 446 -22.15 4.34 10.92
CA GLY A 446 -22.82 4.45 12.23
C GLY A 446 -23.83 5.60 12.28
N ASN A 447 -23.48 6.76 11.72
CA ASN A 447 -24.34 7.95 11.69
C ASN A 447 -25.34 7.94 10.52
N ARG A 448 -25.42 6.87 9.72
CA ARG A 448 -26.29 6.83 8.54
C ARG A 448 -27.76 7.10 8.89
N ILE A 449 -28.20 6.59 10.03
CA ILE A 449 -29.60 6.68 10.46
C ILE A 449 -29.94 8.11 10.91
N PHE A 450 -28.98 8.82 11.52
CA PHE A 450 -29.07 10.25 11.75
C PHE A 450 -29.35 11.03 10.46
N PHE A 451 -28.51 10.83 9.44
CA PHE A 451 -28.66 11.51 8.15
C PHE A 451 -29.95 11.12 7.42
N GLN A 452 -30.39 9.86 7.51
CA GLN A 452 -31.68 9.42 6.96
C GLN A 452 -32.86 10.13 7.64
N LYS A 453 -32.88 10.16 8.97
CA LYS A 453 -33.91 10.87 9.74
C LYS A 453 -33.90 12.37 9.42
N PHE A 454 -32.72 13.00 9.38
CA PHE A 454 -32.56 14.41 9.00
C PHE A 454 -33.03 14.69 7.56
N ASN A 455 -32.69 13.85 6.59
CA ASN A 455 -33.09 14.04 5.19
C ASN A 455 -34.61 13.89 4.98
N ASN A 456 -35.28 13.06 5.78
CA ASN A 456 -36.73 12.88 5.76
C ASN A 456 -37.53 14.04 6.38
N LEU A 457 -36.86 14.97 7.08
CA LEU A 457 -37.48 16.20 7.58
C LEU A 457 -37.83 17.15 6.42
N ASN A 458 -38.91 17.92 6.58
CA ASN A 458 -39.22 19.02 5.66
C ASN A 458 -38.21 20.18 5.84
N SER A 459 -38.18 21.14 4.90
CA SER A 459 -37.18 22.22 4.88
C SER A 459 -37.18 23.08 6.16
N GLN A 460 -38.35 23.34 6.74
CA GLN A 460 -38.47 24.09 7.99
C GLN A 460 -37.92 23.30 9.18
N GLN A 461 -38.29 22.02 9.30
CA GLN A 461 -37.77 21.13 10.34
C GLN A 461 -36.25 20.96 10.25
N LYS A 462 -35.69 20.85 9.03
CA LYS A 462 -34.23 20.81 8.81
C LYS A 462 -33.55 22.05 9.37
N GLN A 463 -34.07 23.25 9.09
CA GLN A 463 -33.48 24.47 9.64
C GLN A 463 -33.64 24.57 11.14
N ASN A 464 -34.82 24.27 11.70
CA ASN A 464 -35.02 24.27 13.15
C ASN A 464 -34.01 23.34 13.85
N VAL A 465 -33.75 22.15 13.28
CA VAL A 465 -32.70 21.22 13.78
C VAL A 465 -31.31 21.82 13.67
N LEU A 466 -30.93 22.42 12.54
CA LEU A 466 -29.61 23.07 12.40
C LEU A 466 -29.44 24.21 13.42
N SER A 467 -30.45 25.06 13.62
CA SER A 467 -30.43 26.11 14.63
C SER A 467 -30.32 25.56 16.06
N ALA A 468 -31.03 24.46 16.38
CA ALA A 468 -30.91 23.82 17.69
C ALA A 468 -29.51 23.20 17.92
N ILE A 469 -28.90 22.60 16.90
CA ILE A 469 -27.53 22.09 16.96
C ILE A 469 -26.51 23.24 17.11
N GLN A 470 -26.71 24.36 16.40
CA GLN A 470 -25.91 25.57 16.55
C GLN A 470 -26.03 26.16 17.97
N TYR A 471 -27.24 26.18 18.54
CA TYR A 471 -27.48 26.59 19.93
C TYR A 471 -26.79 25.67 20.94
N CYS A 472 -26.87 24.34 20.78
CA CYS A 472 -26.13 23.40 21.64
C CYS A 472 -24.62 23.70 21.67
N LYS A 473 -24.02 24.06 20.53
CA LYS A 473 -22.61 24.49 20.47
C LYS A 473 -22.36 25.81 21.23
N SER A 474 -23.26 26.79 21.17
CA SER A 474 -23.10 28.03 21.96
C SER A 474 -23.09 27.74 23.47
N GLN A 475 -23.86 26.74 23.88
CA GLN A 475 -23.89 26.20 25.25
C GLN A 475 -22.75 25.21 25.57
N LYS A 476 -21.73 25.08 24.70
CA LYS A 476 -20.58 24.15 24.82
C LYS A 476 -20.96 22.65 24.85
N ILE A 477 -22.18 22.29 24.47
CA ILE A 477 -22.63 20.89 24.33
C ILE A 477 -22.07 20.36 23.00
N THR A 478 -21.10 19.44 23.08
CA THR A 478 -20.35 18.91 21.91
C THR A 478 -20.56 17.42 21.66
N ASN A 479 -21.14 16.69 22.62
CA ASN A 479 -21.44 15.26 22.48
C ASN A 479 -22.66 15.05 21.55
N PRO A 480 -22.53 14.23 20.49
CA PRO A 480 -23.64 13.91 19.59
C PRO A 480 -24.90 13.34 20.26
N SER A 481 -24.78 12.61 21.38
CA SER A 481 -25.94 12.13 22.16
C SER A 481 -26.72 13.28 22.78
N ASP A 482 -26.03 14.13 23.55
CA ASP A 482 -26.62 15.25 24.29
C ASP A 482 -27.29 16.25 23.34
N ILE A 483 -26.68 16.48 22.17
CA ILE A 483 -27.26 17.30 21.10
C ILE A 483 -28.58 16.70 20.60
N LYS A 484 -28.66 15.37 20.37
CA LYS A 484 -29.91 14.70 19.95
C LYS A 484 -30.98 14.74 21.04
N ALA A 485 -30.58 14.56 22.31
CA ALA A 485 -31.47 14.68 23.45
C ALA A 485 -32.10 16.07 23.51
N LYS A 486 -31.29 17.12 23.30
CA LYS A 486 -31.77 18.51 23.30
C LYS A 486 -32.64 18.85 22.08
N VAL A 487 -32.35 18.30 20.90
CA VAL A 487 -33.21 18.41 19.71
C VAL A 487 -34.57 17.72 19.92
N LEU A 488 -34.59 16.53 20.53
CA LEU A 488 -35.82 15.82 20.88
C LEU A 488 -36.65 16.60 21.92
N GLU A 489 -36.00 17.17 22.92
CA GLU A 489 -36.63 18.00 23.94
C GLU A 489 -37.26 19.28 23.37
N THR A 490 -36.49 20.04 22.60
CA THR A 490 -36.89 21.38 22.13
C THR A 490 -37.80 21.36 20.90
N LEU A 491 -37.62 20.39 19.99
CA LEU A 491 -38.36 20.32 18.72
C LEU A 491 -39.29 19.11 18.62
N GLY A 492 -39.20 18.14 19.54
CA GLY A 492 -39.94 16.88 19.44
C GLY A 492 -39.44 15.93 18.34
N ILE A 493 -38.26 16.20 17.75
CA ILE A 493 -37.71 15.45 16.62
C ILE A 493 -36.72 14.39 17.11
N ASN A 494 -37.06 13.10 16.96
CA ASN A 494 -36.16 12.01 17.35
C ASN A 494 -35.05 11.76 16.32
N LEU A 495 -33.83 12.23 16.62
CA LEU A 495 -32.61 11.97 15.82
C LEU A 495 -31.70 10.86 16.37
N PHE A 496 -32.14 10.00 17.30
CA PHE A 496 -31.31 8.89 17.83
C PHE A 496 -31.06 7.78 16.81
N ASP A 497 -29.85 7.22 16.83
CA ASP A 497 -29.25 6.43 15.75
C ASP A 497 -29.39 4.93 15.96
N SER A 498 -30.59 4.41 15.74
CA SER A 498 -30.72 2.97 15.62
C SER A 498 -31.82 2.55 14.65
N ASN A 499 -31.41 1.84 13.59
CA ASN A 499 -32.26 0.86 12.91
C ASN A 499 -32.35 -0.45 13.71
N LYS A 500 -31.83 -0.45 14.95
CA LYS A 500 -31.97 -1.58 15.86
C LYS A 500 -33.45 -1.75 16.22
N THR A 501 -33.84 -2.99 16.44
CA THR A 501 -35.23 -3.35 16.72
C THR A 501 -35.33 -4.29 17.91
N VAL A 502 -36.48 -4.28 18.58
CA VAL A 502 -36.82 -5.24 19.62
C VAL A 502 -37.79 -6.25 19.01
N PRO A 503 -37.52 -7.57 19.09
CA PRO A 503 -38.44 -8.55 18.54
C PRO A 503 -39.71 -8.67 19.39
N MET A 504 -40.81 -9.02 18.74
CA MET A 504 -42.10 -9.25 19.39
C MET A 504 -42.12 -10.49 20.28
N VAL A 505 -41.18 -11.42 20.10
CA VAL A 505 -40.92 -12.61 20.91
C VAL A 505 -39.41 -12.85 20.86
N ALA A 506 -38.76 -13.13 21.99
CA ALA A 506 -37.31 -13.34 22.05
C ALA A 506 -36.86 -14.65 21.36
N ASP A 507 -35.65 -14.66 20.79
CA ASP A 507 -35.12 -15.77 19.98
C ASP A 507 -35.02 -17.12 20.72
N ASN A 508 -34.90 -17.10 22.06
CA ASN A 508 -34.57 -18.28 22.88
C ASN A 508 -35.80 -19.06 23.40
N ASN A 509 -37.03 -18.72 22.99
CA ASN A 509 -38.23 -19.25 23.63
C ASN A 509 -38.66 -20.62 23.05
N TYR A 510 -38.04 -21.70 23.54
CA TYR A 510 -38.33 -23.11 23.22
C TYR A 510 -39.73 -23.52 23.71
N GLY A 511 -40.74 -23.22 22.91
CA GLY A 511 -42.15 -23.56 23.16
C GLY A 511 -43.15 -22.73 22.35
N VAL A 512 -42.71 -21.62 21.75
CA VAL A 512 -43.62 -20.71 21.03
C VAL A 512 -43.89 -21.15 19.59
N MET A 513 -45.18 -21.26 19.25
CA MET A 513 -45.72 -21.60 17.92
C MET A 513 -45.16 -20.71 16.81
N ALA A 514 -44.89 -21.31 15.63
CA ALA A 514 -44.20 -20.67 14.51
C ALA A 514 -44.85 -19.34 14.04
N TYR A 515 -46.19 -19.27 14.02
CA TYR A 515 -46.90 -18.06 13.58
C TYR A 515 -46.63 -16.83 14.46
N GLN A 516 -46.29 -17.01 15.74
CA GLN A 516 -45.99 -15.89 16.63
C GLN A 516 -44.57 -15.34 16.42
N ARG A 517 -43.64 -16.14 15.88
CA ARG A 517 -42.28 -15.72 15.51
C ARG A 517 -42.25 -14.83 14.26
N ASN A 518 -43.29 -14.90 13.42
CA ASN A 518 -43.44 -14.08 12.21
C ASN A 518 -43.93 -12.63 12.48
N SER A 519 -44.05 -12.25 13.75
CA SER A 519 -44.43 -10.89 14.15
C SER A 519 -43.29 -9.91 13.84
N LYS A 520 -43.53 -8.86 13.04
CA LYS A 520 -42.49 -7.88 12.68
C LYS A 520 -41.85 -7.28 13.95
N PRO A 521 -40.50 -7.20 14.04
CA PRO A 521 -39.83 -6.53 15.14
C PRO A 521 -40.08 -5.02 15.07
N ILE A 522 -40.06 -4.35 16.23
CA ILE A 522 -40.42 -2.93 16.37
C ILE A 522 -39.19 -2.06 16.62
N SER A 523 -39.29 -0.76 16.30
CA SER A 523 -38.22 0.19 16.62
C SER A 523 -38.04 0.36 18.13
N ILE A 524 -36.83 0.78 18.57
CA ILE A 524 -36.59 1.12 19.98
C ILE A 524 -37.51 2.26 20.44
N GLU A 525 -37.79 3.23 19.58
CA GLU A 525 -38.74 4.33 19.89
C GLU A 525 -40.14 3.78 20.22
N SER A 526 -40.67 2.89 19.37
CA SER A 526 -41.94 2.21 19.61
C SER A 526 -41.91 1.34 20.87
N PHE A 527 -40.79 0.65 21.14
CA PHE A 527 -40.65 -0.14 22.37
C PHE A 527 -40.72 0.73 23.63
N VAL A 528 -40.00 1.86 23.65
CA VAL A 528 -40.00 2.81 24.78
C VAL A 528 -41.37 3.46 24.96
N LYS A 529 -42.00 3.89 23.86
CA LYS A 529 -43.28 4.61 23.87
C LYS A 529 -44.48 3.70 24.13
N ASP A 530 -44.58 2.59 23.42
CA ASP A 530 -45.81 1.79 23.32
C ASP A 530 -45.80 0.56 24.24
N HIS A 531 -44.64 0.13 24.75
CA HIS A 531 -44.52 -1.01 25.66
C HIS A 531 -43.98 -0.63 27.04
N LEU A 532 -42.87 0.10 27.13
CA LEU A 532 -42.44 0.68 28.41
C LEU A 532 -43.33 1.83 28.88
N LYS A 533 -44.21 2.35 28.01
CA LYS A 533 -45.15 3.46 28.27
C LYS A 533 -44.47 4.72 28.83
N LEU A 534 -43.25 4.99 28.36
CA LEU A 534 -42.49 6.17 28.73
C LEU A 534 -42.73 7.29 27.70
N ASP A 535 -42.92 8.52 28.17
CA ASP A 535 -42.82 9.69 27.30
C ASP A 535 -41.35 9.90 26.93
N ILE A 536 -41.04 9.73 25.64
CA ILE A 536 -39.70 9.92 25.06
C ILE A 536 -39.16 11.34 25.23
N LYS A 537 -40.01 12.33 25.55
CA LYS A 537 -39.60 13.70 25.88
C LYS A 537 -39.21 13.90 27.35
N SER A 538 -39.59 12.99 28.26
CA SER A 538 -39.19 13.05 29.67
C SER A 538 -37.72 12.63 29.86
N GLU A 539 -37.06 13.10 30.92
CA GLU A 539 -35.67 12.70 31.23
C GLU A 539 -35.48 11.19 31.29
N LEU A 540 -36.42 10.47 31.89
CA LEU A 540 -36.42 9.00 31.91
C LEU A 540 -36.55 8.41 30.51
N GLY A 541 -37.49 8.90 29.70
CA GLY A 541 -37.70 8.44 28.33
C GLY A 541 -36.50 8.70 27.41
N LYS A 542 -35.90 9.89 27.49
CA LYS A 542 -34.64 10.24 26.81
C LYS A 542 -33.52 9.27 27.19
N THR A 543 -33.29 9.09 28.50
CA THR A 543 -32.22 8.23 29.03
C THR A 543 -32.39 6.78 28.59
N VAL A 544 -33.60 6.22 28.67
CA VAL A 544 -33.87 4.84 28.27
C VAL A 544 -33.74 4.67 26.75
N LEU A 545 -34.25 5.62 25.96
CA LEU A 545 -34.13 5.62 24.50
C LEU A 545 -32.67 5.68 24.04
N GLU A 546 -31.88 6.60 24.61
CA GLU A 546 -30.46 6.73 24.29
C GLU A 546 -29.70 5.43 24.60
N ARG A 547 -29.81 4.94 25.84
CA ARG A 547 -29.03 3.78 26.29
C ARG A 547 -29.42 2.51 25.54
N LEU A 548 -30.71 2.28 25.27
CA LEU A 548 -31.14 1.17 24.42
C LEU A 548 -30.64 1.29 22.98
N SER A 549 -30.57 2.51 22.40
CA SER A 549 -29.96 2.70 21.07
C SER A 549 -28.46 2.36 21.05
N GLN A 550 -27.76 2.42 22.19
CA GLN A 550 -26.36 2.01 22.31
C GLN A 550 -26.19 0.48 22.43
N VAL A 551 -27.11 -0.24 23.09
CA VAL A 551 -27.08 -1.72 23.26
C VAL A 551 -27.01 -2.46 21.91
N ASP A 552 -26.14 -3.47 21.78
CA ASP A 552 -26.01 -4.27 20.56
C ASP A 552 -27.28 -5.05 20.17
N GLN A 553 -27.50 -5.24 18.86
CA GLN A 553 -28.68 -5.94 18.35
C GLN A 553 -28.79 -7.38 18.88
N THR A 554 -27.66 -8.07 19.08
CA THR A 554 -27.62 -9.43 19.66
C THR A 554 -28.09 -9.48 21.10
N GLN A 555 -27.97 -8.39 21.86
CA GLN A 555 -28.52 -8.26 23.21
C GLN A 555 -29.99 -7.87 23.15
N LEU A 556 -30.38 -6.93 22.27
CA LEU A 556 -31.77 -6.53 22.07
C LEU A 556 -32.67 -7.69 21.60
N ASN A 557 -32.14 -8.65 20.83
CA ASN A 557 -32.83 -9.87 20.43
C ASN A 557 -33.30 -10.76 21.62
N LYS A 558 -32.71 -10.60 22.80
CA LYS A 558 -33.11 -11.31 24.03
C LYS A 558 -34.39 -10.73 24.65
N ILE A 559 -34.74 -9.50 24.29
CA ILE A 559 -35.92 -8.81 24.82
C ILE A 559 -37.14 -9.22 23.99
N SER A 560 -38.11 -9.85 24.63
CA SER A 560 -39.44 -10.06 24.05
C SER A 560 -40.29 -8.81 24.35
N ALA A 561 -40.61 -8.02 23.33
CA ALA A 561 -41.38 -6.79 23.50
C ALA A 561 -42.77 -7.00 24.14
N LYS A 562 -43.37 -8.20 23.97
CA LYS A 562 -44.64 -8.57 24.61
C LYS A 562 -44.55 -8.66 26.13
N ASP A 563 -43.39 -9.04 26.67
CA ASP A 563 -43.20 -9.29 28.10
C ASP A 563 -43.22 -7.98 28.92
N PHE A 564 -43.11 -6.83 28.23
CA PHE A 564 -43.19 -5.50 28.78
C PHE A 564 -44.57 -4.83 28.57
N LYS A 565 -45.51 -5.52 27.90
CA LYS A 565 -46.84 -4.97 27.60
C LYS A 565 -47.65 -4.77 28.90
N GLY A 566 -47.77 -3.52 29.34
CA GLY A 566 -48.46 -3.17 30.59
C GLY A 566 -47.51 -2.85 31.75
N PHE A 567 -46.21 -2.74 31.49
CA PHE A 567 -45.24 -2.23 32.46
C PHE A 567 -45.59 -0.79 32.88
N ASN A 568 -45.90 -0.59 34.16
CA ASN A 568 -46.38 0.70 34.69
C ASN A 568 -45.39 1.41 35.62
N ASN A 569 -44.21 0.82 35.91
CA ASN A 569 -43.30 1.33 36.94
C ASN A 569 -42.24 2.28 36.35
N LYS A 570 -42.42 3.59 36.57
CA LYS A 570 -41.73 4.68 35.85
C LYS A 570 -40.42 5.14 36.49
N THR A 571 -39.47 4.24 36.72
CA THR A 571 -38.10 4.62 37.17
C THR A 571 -37.02 3.99 36.30
N LEU A 572 -35.83 4.58 36.27
CA LEU A 572 -34.70 3.98 35.54
C LEU A 572 -34.31 2.63 36.14
N ASP A 573 -34.35 2.49 37.46
CA ASP A 573 -34.02 1.25 38.15
C ASP A 573 -35.03 0.13 37.93
N SER A 574 -36.33 0.42 37.82
CA SER A 574 -37.33 -0.60 37.47
C SER A 574 -37.14 -1.10 36.04
N VAL A 575 -37.00 -0.18 35.08
CA VAL A 575 -36.76 -0.53 33.66
C VAL A 575 -35.47 -1.32 33.50
N ALA A 576 -34.36 -0.86 34.10
CA ALA A 576 -33.07 -1.52 33.99
C ALA A 576 -33.04 -2.88 34.70
N SER A 577 -33.74 -3.06 35.83
CA SER A 577 -33.83 -4.38 36.48
C SER A 577 -34.67 -5.36 35.65
N MET A 578 -35.72 -4.89 34.99
CA MET A 578 -36.56 -5.70 34.10
C MET A 578 -35.78 -6.14 32.83
N LEU A 579 -34.90 -5.29 32.30
CA LEU A 579 -34.01 -5.64 31.18
C LEU A 579 -32.87 -6.58 31.60
N GLU A 580 -32.36 -6.43 32.82
CA GLU A 580 -31.34 -7.34 33.36
C GLU A 580 -31.83 -8.79 33.52
N THR A 581 -33.13 -9.05 33.72
CA THR A 581 -33.67 -10.42 33.84
C THR A 581 -33.51 -11.21 32.53
N VAL A 582 -33.58 -10.53 31.38
CA VAL A 582 -33.31 -11.10 30.04
C VAL A 582 -31.85 -10.90 29.62
N GLY A 583 -30.97 -10.48 30.54
CA GLY A 583 -29.53 -10.35 30.31
C GLY A 583 -29.13 -9.14 29.48
N VAL A 584 -29.92 -8.07 29.48
CA VAL A 584 -29.60 -6.79 28.81
C VAL A 584 -29.30 -5.71 29.86
N GLN A 585 -28.11 -5.12 29.78
CA GLN A 585 -27.68 -4.05 30.69
C GLN A 585 -27.87 -2.68 30.05
N ILE A 586 -28.49 -1.75 30.79
CA ILE A 586 -28.61 -0.32 30.44
C ILE A 586 -28.13 0.62 31.55
N ARG A 587 -27.60 0.10 32.67
CA ARG A 587 -26.93 0.89 33.70
C ARG A 587 -25.51 1.24 33.31
N THR A 588 -25.04 2.41 33.73
CA THR A 588 -23.62 2.78 33.64
C THR A 588 -22.79 1.98 34.66
N GLN A 589 -21.47 1.89 34.46
CA GLN A 589 -20.60 1.19 35.41
C GLN A 589 -20.66 1.82 36.82
N ALA A 590 -20.85 3.14 36.92
CA ALA A 590 -21.03 3.82 38.20
C ALA A 590 -22.32 3.37 38.92
N GLU A 591 -23.45 3.34 38.21
CA GLU A 591 -24.74 2.85 38.74
C GLU A 591 -24.67 1.36 39.16
N ILE A 592 -23.98 0.52 38.38
CA ILE A 592 -23.71 -0.88 38.71
C ILE A 592 -22.88 -0.97 40.00
N ASN A 593 -21.83 -0.16 40.14
CA ASN A 593 -20.98 -0.12 41.33
C ASN A 593 -21.76 0.34 42.58
N VAL A 594 -22.62 1.35 42.45
CA VAL A 594 -23.50 1.83 43.53
C VAL A 594 -24.48 0.73 43.97
N LYS A 595 -25.18 0.10 43.01
CA LYS A 595 -26.09 -1.04 43.27
C LYS A 595 -25.40 -2.18 44.01
N ASN A 596 -24.21 -2.57 43.56
CA ASN A 596 -23.44 -3.69 44.10
C ASN A 596 -22.80 -3.42 45.47
N ASN A 597 -22.57 -2.15 45.84
CA ASN A 597 -21.93 -1.79 47.11
C ASN A 597 -22.89 -1.62 48.30
N THR A 598 -24.21 -1.73 48.09
CA THR A 598 -25.18 -1.66 49.19
C THR A 598 -24.99 -2.81 50.20
N PRO A 599 -25.20 -2.59 51.52
CA PRO A 599 -25.09 -3.66 52.52
C PRO A 599 -26.00 -4.87 52.22
N ARG A 600 -27.19 -4.61 51.67
CA ARG A 600 -28.16 -5.63 51.25
C ARG A 600 -27.61 -6.49 50.10
N ALA A 601 -26.94 -5.90 49.10
CA ALA A 601 -26.30 -6.65 48.02
C ALA A 601 -25.10 -7.48 48.50
N LYS A 602 -24.30 -6.97 49.45
CA LYS A 602 -23.19 -7.72 50.06
C LYS A 602 -23.70 -8.94 50.83
N ALA A 603 -24.77 -8.80 51.62
CA ALA A 603 -25.42 -9.91 52.32
C ALA A 603 -25.96 -10.96 51.33
N GLU A 604 -26.65 -10.54 50.27
CA GLU A 604 -27.23 -11.45 49.28
C GLU A 604 -26.16 -12.20 48.47
N LYS A 605 -25.00 -11.57 48.18
CA LYS A 605 -23.85 -12.25 47.56
C LYS A 605 -23.33 -13.40 48.44
N GLY A 606 -23.27 -13.18 49.76
CA GLY A 606 -22.91 -14.22 50.74
C GLY A 606 -23.90 -15.38 50.76
N LYS A 607 -25.21 -15.08 50.85
CA LYS A 607 -26.28 -16.09 50.79
C LYS A 607 -26.26 -16.90 49.49
N ARG A 608 -26.11 -16.22 48.34
CA ARG A 608 -26.05 -16.87 47.02
C ARG A 608 -24.88 -17.83 46.90
N ALA A 609 -23.70 -17.50 47.45
CA ALA A 609 -22.56 -18.40 47.45
C ALA A 609 -22.88 -19.72 48.19
N VAL A 610 -23.60 -19.66 49.31
CA VAL A 610 -24.03 -20.84 50.07
C VAL A 610 -25.07 -21.67 49.30
N ARG A 611 -25.99 -21.01 48.57
CA ARG A 611 -26.96 -21.69 47.69
C ARG A 611 -26.29 -22.38 46.49
N ILE A 612 -25.25 -21.78 45.92
CA ILE A 612 -24.43 -22.41 44.86
C ILE A 612 -23.67 -23.62 45.43
N ALA A 613 -23.02 -23.48 46.59
CA ALA A 613 -22.33 -24.59 47.25
C ALA A 613 -23.29 -25.75 47.61
N ALA A 614 -24.53 -25.46 47.99
CA ALA A 614 -25.56 -26.49 48.19
C ALA A 614 -25.88 -27.28 46.90
N ALA A 615 -25.99 -26.59 45.76
CA ALA A 615 -26.21 -27.22 44.46
C ALA A 615 -25.02 -28.10 44.03
N GLU A 616 -23.81 -27.70 44.37
CA GLU A 616 -22.58 -28.45 44.04
C GLU A 616 -22.40 -29.68 44.93
N ASN A 617 -22.79 -29.62 46.20
CA ASN A 617 -22.78 -30.81 47.08
C ASN A 617 -23.85 -31.85 46.70
N ILE A 618 -25.00 -31.42 46.17
CA ILE A 618 -25.96 -32.35 45.54
C ILE A 618 -25.34 -33.01 44.30
N ALA A 619 -24.53 -32.29 43.52
CA ALA A 619 -23.79 -32.87 42.39
C ALA A 619 -22.81 -33.97 42.83
N LEU A 620 -22.06 -33.73 43.92
CA LEU A 620 -21.13 -34.70 44.52
C LEU A 620 -21.85 -35.95 45.04
N ALA A 621 -23.07 -35.82 45.59
CA ALA A 621 -23.86 -36.97 46.01
C ALA A 621 -24.26 -37.87 44.82
N TYR A 622 -24.64 -37.28 43.68
CA TYR A 622 -24.85 -38.01 42.44
C TYR A 622 -23.57 -38.67 41.91
N ASP A 623 -22.42 -37.99 41.96
CA ASP A 623 -21.13 -38.56 41.53
C ASP A 623 -20.71 -39.74 42.41
N ASN A 624 -20.89 -39.64 43.73
CA ASN A 624 -20.63 -40.74 44.66
C ASN A 624 -21.52 -41.95 44.35
N ALA A 625 -22.81 -41.74 44.10
CA ALA A 625 -23.74 -42.81 43.70
C ALA A 625 -23.30 -43.49 42.39
N ILE A 626 -22.96 -42.70 41.36
CA ILE A 626 -22.48 -43.19 40.07
C ILE A 626 -21.16 -43.97 40.22
N ASN A 627 -20.24 -43.48 41.04
CA ASN A 627 -18.95 -44.14 41.29
C ASN A 627 -19.11 -45.47 42.03
N VAL A 628 -20.01 -45.56 43.02
CA VAL A 628 -20.30 -46.84 43.70
C VAL A 628 -20.90 -47.86 42.72
N ILE A 629 -21.77 -47.43 41.80
CA ILE A 629 -22.35 -48.29 40.76
C ILE A 629 -21.27 -48.73 39.74
N LYS A 630 -20.42 -47.80 39.26
CA LYS A 630 -19.29 -48.12 38.36
C LYS A 630 -18.29 -49.09 39.01
N ASN A 631 -18.00 -48.91 40.31
CA ASN A 631 -17.15 -49.84 41.07
C ASN A 631 -17.81 -51.22 41.27
N TYR A 632 -19.13 -51.32 41.31
CA TYR A 632 -19.82 -52.62 41.33
C TYR A 632 -19.71 -53.33 39.96
N GLN A 633 -19.97 -52.60 38.87
CA GLN A 633 -19.85 -53.09 37.49
C GLN A 633 -18.43 -53.59 37.16
N GLY A 634 -17.40 -52.86 37.60
CA GLY A 634 -15.99 -53.24 37.38
C GLY A 634 -15.54 -54.49 38.14
N ASN A 635 -16.24 -54.88 39.22
CA ASN A 635 -15.87 -56.01 40.09
C ASN A 635 -16.70 -57.29 39.84
N GLN A 636 -17.36 -57.41 38.68
CA GLN A 636 -18.04 -58.65 38.22
C GLN A 636 -19.01 -59.28 39.25
N GLY A 637 -19.63 -58.47 40.12
CA GLY A 637 -20.61 -58.94 41.11
C GLY A 637 -20.07 -59.86 42.22
N TRP A 638 -18.74 -59.99 42.39
CA TRP A 638 -18.12 -60.89 43.38
C TRP A 638 -18.33 -60.49 44.86
N ILE A 639 -19.00 -59.37 45.13
CA ILE A 639 -19.29 -58.87 46.47
C ILE A 639 -20.81 -58.86 46.69
N ASN A 640 -21.23 -59.44 47.82
CA ASN A 640 -22.62 -59.60 48.23
C ASN A 640 -23.43 -58.29 48.11
N VAL A 641 -24.60 -58.38 47.47
CA VAL A 641 -25.58 -57.28 47.29
C VAL A 641 -25.89 -56.57 48.62
N GLY A 642 -25.89 -57.27 49.76
CA GLY A 642 -26.09 -56.69 51.09
C GLY A 642 -25.06 -55.60 51.46
N PHE A 643 -23.77 -55.85 51.19
CA PHE A 643 -22.68 -54.90 51.49
C PHE A 643 -22.79 -53.63 50.62
N TYR A 644 -23.22 -53.77 49.36
CA TYR A 644 -23.48 -52.63 48.49
C TYR A 644 -24.80 -51.91 48.81
N ARG A 645 -25.84 -52.60 49.31
CA ARG A 645 -27.04 -51.94 49.86
C ARG A 645 -26.71 -51.05 51.05
N GLU A 646 -25.82 -51.51 51.93
CA GLU A 646 -25.33 -50.72 53.07
C GLU A 646 -24.52 -49.49 52.63
N LYS A 647 -23.67 -49.61 51.60
CA LYS A 647 -22.86 -48.50 51.07
C LYS A 647 -23.60 -47.52 50.14
N LEU A 648 -24.61 -47.98 49.40
CA LEU A 648 -25.51 -47.12 48.61
C LEU A 648 -26.56 -46.42 49.50
N GLY A 649 -26.93 -47.04 50.62
CA GLY A 649 -27.93 -46.51 51.55
C GLY A 649 -29.26 -46.19 50.86
N GLN A 650 -29.86 -45.06 51.26
CA GLN A 650 -31.22 -44.65 50.84
C GLN A 650 -31.30 -44.16 49.37
N LEU A 651 -30.22 -44.23 48.58
CA LEU A 651 -30.27 -43.99 47.13
C LEU A 651 -30.97 -45.11 46.35
N LEU A 652 -31.11 -46.30 46.95
CA LEU A 652 -31.81 -47.44 46.36
C LEU A 652 -33.30 -47.22 46.11
N ASP A 653 -33.97 -46.32 46.85
CA ASP A 653 -35.38 -45.98 46.61
C ASP A 653 -35.62 -45.33 45.22
N LYS A 654 -34.55 -44.88 44.54
CA LYS A 654 -34.58 -44.39 43.15
C LYS A 654 -34.29 -45.46 42.10
N VAL A 655 -33.64 -46.55 42.51
CA VAL A 655 -33.02 -47.53 41.62
C VAL A 655 -33.69 -48.87 41.89
N ASN A 656 -34.73 -49.18 41.12
CA ASN A 656 -35.47 -50.41 41.28
C ASN A 656 -34.52 -51.61 41.14
N PRO A 657 -34.41 -52.53 42.13
CA PRO A 657 -33.40 -53.59 42.12
C PRO A 657 -33.45 -54.50 40.87
N THR A 658 -34.58 -54.56 40.17
CA THR A 658 -34.74 -55.26 38.89
C THR A 658 -34.02 -54.59 37.71
N ASP A 659 -33.87 -53.26 37.71
CA ASP A 659 -33.16 -52.52 36.65
C ASP A 659 -31.64 -52.75 36.76
N VAL A 660 -31.16 -52.88 38.01
CA VAL A 660 -29.76 -53.17 38.36
C VAL A 660 -29.33 -54.55 37.84
N ALA A 661 -30.26 -55.52 37.79
CA ALA A 661 -29.97 -56.87 37.33
C ALA A 661 -29.77 -56.99 35.81
N THR A 662 -30.08 -55.96 35.02
CA THR A 662 -30.06 -56.06 33.54
C THR A 662 -29.39 -54.92 32.77
N CYS A 663 -29.25 -53.69 33.30
CA CYS A 663 -28.55 -52.62 32.56
C CYS A 663 -27.94 -51.49 33.43
N PHE A 664 -26.74 -51.72 34.00
CA PHE A 664 -25.97 -50.71 34.75
C PHE A 664 -25.75 -49.39 33.98
N ASP A 665 -25.41 -49.47 32.70
CA ASP A 665 -25.14 -48.29 31.85
C ASP A 665 -26.38 -47.37 31.69
N ALA A 666 -27.59 -47.94 31.65
CA ALA A 666 -28.82 -47.16 31.58
C ALA A 666 -29.09 -46.42 32.90
N VAL A 667 -28.84 -47.06 34.04
CA VAL A 667 -28.94 -46.44 35.37
C VAL A 667 -27.92 -45.31 35.53
N ILE A 668 -26.67 -45.51 35.11
CA ILE A 668 -25.63 -44.48 35.12
C ILE A 668 -26.03 -43.28 34.26
N LYS A 669 -26.44 -43.50 32.99
CA LYS A 669 -26.89 -42.42 32.10
C LYS A 669 -28.10 -41.66 32.63
N ARG A 670 -29.03 -42.35 33.31
CA ARG A 670 -30.17 -41.73 33.98
C ARG A 670 -29.71 -40.83 35.14
N LEU A 671 -28.82 -41.31 36.01
CA LEU A 671 -28.28 -40.53 37.13
C LEU A 671 -27.47 -39.32 36.64
N GLU A 672 -26.68 -39.46 35.58
CA GLU A 672 -25.94 -38.35 34.95
C GLU A 672 -26.89 -37.27 34.41
N LYS A 673 -28.03 -37.67 33.80
CA LYS A 673 -29.08 -36.75 33.34
C LYS A 673 -29.85 -36.09 34.50
N GLU A 674 -30.19 -36.85 35.54
CA GLU A 674 -30.84 -36.31 36.75
C GLU A 674 -29.92 -35.32 37.48
N LYS A 675 -28.62 -35.61 37.60
CA LYS A 675 -27.59 -34.70 38.12
C LYS A 675 -27.56 -33.39 37.35
N GLN A 676 -27.46 -33.44 36.02
CA GLN A 676 -27.42 -32.24 35.18
C GLN A 676 -28.69 -31.38 35.36
N TYR A 677 -29.87 -32.00 35.39
CA TYR A 677 -31.13 -31.31 35.63
C TYR A 677 -31.19 -30.65 37.02
N ALA A 678 -30.86 -31.40 38.08
CA ALA A 678 -30.89 -30.91 39.46
C ALA A 678 -29.92 -29.73 39.67
N VAL A 679 -28.67 -29.86 39.19
CA VAL A 679 -27.66 -28.80 39.31
C VAL A 679 -28.04 -27.57 38.49
N SER A 680 -28.54 -27.74 37.26
CA SER A 680 -28.99 -26.64 36.41
C SER A 680 -30.15 -25.87 37.04
N ARG A 681 -31.16 -26.60 37.55
CA ARG A 681 -32.32 -26.01 38.22
C ARG A 681 -31.93 -25.24 39.49
N LEU A 682 -31.06 -25.81 40.33
CA LEU A 682 -30.61 -25.15 41.57
C LEU A 682 -29.65 -23.97 41.32
N LYS A 683 -28.73 -24.07 40.35
CA LYS A 683 -27.85 -22.95 40.00
C LYS A 683 -28.62 -21.79 39.38
N THR A 684 -29.63 -22.06 38.56
CA THR A 684 -30.58 -21.05 38.05
C THR A 684 -31.34 -20.40 39.20
N ALA A 685 -32.00 -21.20 40.05
CA ALA A 685 -32.77 -20.71 41.19
C ALA A 685 -31.91 -19.98 42.25
N SER A 686 -30.59 -20.18 42.29
CA SER A 686 -29.69 -19.57 43.28
C SER A 686 -29.76 -18.04 43.35
N ALA A 687 -30.27 -17.38 42.31
CA ALA A 687 -30.47 -15.93 42.25
C ALA A 687 -31.64 -15.43 43.13
N ASN A 688 -32.63 -16.27 43.45
CA ASN A 688 -33.80 -15.92 44.26
C ASN A 688 -33.95 -16.91 45.43
N GLU A 689 -33.97 -16.40 46.67
CA GLU A 689 -34.05 -17.27 47.86
C GLU A 689 -35.35 -18.11 47.91
N SER A 690 -36.48 -17.57 47.44
CA SER A 690 -37.77 -18.28 47.45
C SER A 690 -37.82 -19.40 46.41
N GLU A 691 -37.41 -19.11 45.17
CA GLU A 691 -37.29 -20.12 44.11
C GLU A 691 -36.28 -21.19 44.48
N PHE A 692 -35.15 -20.82 45.09
CA PHE A 692 -34.16 -21.79 45.55
C PHE A 692 -34.72 -22.68 46.67
N ARG A 693 -35.44 -22.12 47.65
CA ARG A 693 -36.10 -22.89 48.71
C ARG A 693 -37.07 -23.91 48.12
N GLN A 694 -37.88 -23.52 47.14
CA GLN A 694 -38.82 -24.42 46.47
C GLN A 694 -38.08 -25.48 45.65
N ALA A 695 -37.14 -25.09 44.78
CA ALA A 695 -36.37 -26.03 43.96
C ALA A 695 -35.55 -27.01 44.81
N PHE A 696 -34.98 -26.56 45.93
CA PHE A 696 -34.28 -27.41 46.88
C PHE A 696 -35.25 -28.38 47.58
N LYS A 697 -36.44 -27.92 48.01
CA LYS A 697 -37.47 -28.79 48.60
C LYS A 697 -37.98 -29.83 47.62
N ASP A 698 -38.25 -29.45 46.37
CA ASP A 698 -38.63 -30.37 45.30
C ASP A 698 -37.53 -31.43 45.07
N LEU A 699 -36.26 -31.01 45.04
CA LEU A 699 -35.12 -31.87 44.71
C LEU A 699 -34.49 -32.62 45.90
N THR A 700 -34.86 -32.34 47.15
CA THR A 700 -34.32 -33.05 48.33
C THR A 700 -35.41 -33.61 49.24
N GLY A 701 -36.66 -33.16 49.08
CA GLY A 701 -37.73 -33.42 50.02
C GLY A 701 -37.62 -32.63 51.34
N LYS A 702 -36.60 -31.76 51.50
CA LYS A 702 -36.30 -31.05 52.74
C LYS A 702 -36.31 -29.53 52.56
N ASP A 703 -36.78 -28.81 53.58
CA ASP A 703 -36.75 -27.35 53.58
C ASP A 703 -35.31 -26.82 53.70
N TYR A 704 -34.92 -25.94 52.78
CA TYR A 704 -33.57 -25.38 52.74
C TYR A 704 -33.23 -24.56 54.00
N ASN A 705 -32.15 -24.95 54.68
CA ASN A 705 -31.63 -24.24 55.85
C ASN A 705 -30.16 -23.82 55.60
N GLU A 706 -29.96 -22.52 55.35
CA GLU A 706 -28.64 -21.94 55.04
C GLU A 706 -27.60 -22.21 56.13
N ASN A 707 -27.98 -22.17 57.40
CA ASN A 707 -27.08 -22.41 58.53
C ASN A 707 -26.70 -23.90 58.65
N SER A 708 -27.62 -24.81 58.35
CA SER A 708 -27.30 -26.25 58.30
C SER A 708 -26.33 -26.58 57.16
N VAL A 709 -26.52 -25.98 55.98
CA VAL A 709 -25.57 -26.11 54.85
C VAL A 709 -24.20 -25.53 55.19
N LYS A 710 -24.13 -24.33 55.79
CA LYS A 710 -22.84 -23.74 56.25
C LYS A 710 -22.13 -24.64 57.24
N ASN A 711 -22.86 -25.19 58.22
CA ASN A 711 -22.29 -26.11 59.21
C ASN A 711 -21.76 -27.39 58.56
N PHE A 712 -22.50 -27.98 57.62
CA PHE A 712 -22.00 -29.13 56.85
C PHE A 712 -20.71 -28.77 56.07
N ILE A 713 -20.68 -27.67 55.30
CA ILE A 713 -19.50 -27.27 54.53
C ILE A 713 -18.29 -27.10 55.45
N ALA A 714 -18.47 -26.43 56.60
CA ALA A 714 -17.40 -26.20 57.56
C ALA A 714 -16.92 -27.48 58.28
N GLN A 715 -17.76 -28.52 58.38
CA GLN A 715 -17.36 -29.82 58.93
C GLN A 715 -16.67 -30.69 57.88
N ALA A 716 -17.19 -30.73 56.65
CA ALA A 716 -16.56 -31.44 55.52
C ALA A 716 -15.16 -30.90 55.22
N GLN A 717 -14.96 -29.57 55.26
CA GLN A 717 -13.64 -28.93 55.11
C GLN A 717 -12.63 -29.27 56.23
N LYS A 718 -13.11 -29.75 57.39
CA LYS A 718 -12.25 -30.16 58.52
C LYS A 718 -11.91 -31.65 58.53
N GLY A 719 -12.42 -32.43 57.57
CA GLY A 719 -12.08 -33.86 57.42
C GLY A 719 -12.64 -34.79 58.50
N GLY A 720 -13.55 -34.34 59.37
CA GLY A 720 -14.23 -35.19 60.35
C GLY A 720 -15.46 -35.92 59.78
N ASP A 721 -16.13 -36.74 60.59
CA ASP A 721 -17.41 -37.35 60.23
C ASP A 721 -18.49 -36.26 60.03
N TRP A 722 -18.78 -35.98 58.76
CA TRP A 722 -19.74 -34.98 58.32
C TRP A 722 -21.14 -35.55 58.06
N THR A 723 -21.34 -36.85 58.21
CA THR A 723 -22.56 -37.57 57.78
C THR A 723 -23.81 -36.96 58.42
N LYS A 724 -23.84 -36.86 59.76
CA LYS A 724 -24.96 -36.28 60.51
C LYS A 724 -25.24 -34.80 60.16
N ALA A 725 -24.22 -34.05 59.73
CA ALA A 725 -24.39 -32.67 59.29
C ALA A 725 -24.94 -32.57 57.87
N TYR A 726 -24.54 -33.50 56.99
CA TYR A 726 -25.11 -33.66 55.65
C TYR A 726 -26.60 -34.04 55.76
N ASP A 727 -26.95 -35.04 56.56
CA ASP A 727 -28.33 -35.45 56.81
C ASP A 727 -29.17 -34.29 57.36
N LYS A 728 -28.60 -33.48 58.27
CA LYS A 728 -29.24 -32.27 58.79
C LYS A 728 -29.44 -31.18 57.72
N ALA A 729 -28.52 -31.05 56.76
CA ALA A 729 -28.54 -30.02 55.72
C ALA A 729 -29.37 -30.39 54.48
N PHE A 730 -29.35 -31.65 54.04
CA PHE A 730 -29.94 -32.12 52.79
C PHE A 730 -31.04 -33.18 53.00
N GLY A 731 -30.99 -33.94 54.10
CA GLY A 731 -32.02 -34.91 54.49
C GLY A 731 -31.71 -36.36 54.08
N ASP A 732 -32.24 -37.30 54.85
CA ASP A 732 -32.07 -38.74 54.64
C ASP A 732 -32.61 -39.22 53.28
N ARG A 733 -33.71 -38.61 52.81
CA ARG A 733 -34.36 -39.00 51.55
C ARG A 733 -33.60 -38.45 50.34
N GLY A 734 -33.02 -39.35 49.55
CA GLY A 734 -32.50 -39.05 48.22
C GLY A 734 -33.60 -38.60 47.24
N CYS A 735 -33.88 -37.29 47.19
CA CYS A 735 -34.36 -36.56 46.01
C CYS A 735 -35.61 -37.14 45.31
N LYS A 736 -36.83 -36.80 45.75
CA LYS A 736 -38.07 -37.17 45.03
C LYS A 736 -38.12 -36.53 43.63
N ALA A 737 -37.84 -37.31 42.58
CA ALA A 737 -38.20 -36.93 41.22
C ALA A 737 -39.70 -37.14 41.01
N CYS A 738 -40.36 -36.18 40.35
CA CYS A 738 -41.80 -36.19 40.14
C CYS A 738 -42.26 -37.33 39.23
N HIS A 739 -43.38 -37.99 39.57
CA HIS A 739 -44.20 -38.64 38.55
C HIS A 739 -44.96 -37.57 37.75
N ARG A 740 -44.50 -37.31 36.53
CA ARG A 740 -45.30 -36.85 35.38
C ARG A 740 -44.52 -37.06 34.09
#